data_AF-A0A8C7Y210-F1
#
_entry.id   AF-A0A8C7Y210-F1
#
_cell.length_a   1.000
_cell.length_b   1.000
_cell.length_c   1.000
_cell.angle_alpha   90.00
_cell.angle_beta   90.00
_cell.angle_gamma   90.00
#
_symmetry.space_group_name_H-M   'P 1'
#
loop_
_entity.id
_entity.type
_entity.pdbx_description
1 polymer ?
#
loop_
_entity_poly.entity_id
_entity_poly.type
_entity_poly.pdbx_seq_one_letter_code
_entity_poly.pdbx_strand_id
1 'polypeptide(L)'
;MSGDHSHNEDQIMGGSRINDSHKHKDKYKEHKHKDYKRDKEKSKHGNSDYKDPSDKKYKDKEKMKHKDGSTEKNKDKHKEKRKEDKIKLLNDKVKKEKENGFVSPLHVKSEPEEDFYHSPKHEKSLKRERDEDYDSEFKPKKIKTENDKKVKKRKPGDEGDIKPKKTKTQKEVTDGKKKAKKEPEEKWKWWEEERYTDGVKWKFLEHKGPVFAPPYEPLPSRVKFYYDGKPMRLSPEAEEVATFFAKMLDHEYTTKDIFRKNFFKDWRKEMTAEEKATITDLKKCNFTEMSEYFKAQSEARKAMSKEEKQKIKEENERLLQKYGYCIMDNHKERIANFRIEPPGLFRGRGDHPKMGMLKRRIRPEDIIINCSKDSKCPEPPPGTKWKEVRHDNKVTWLVSWTENIQGSIKYIMLNPSSRIKGEKDWQKYETARRLKKCVDRIRAQYREDWKSKEMRVRQRAVALYFIDKLALRAGNEKEEGETADTVGCCSLRVEHINLYPENEGQEYVVEFDFLGKDSIRYYNKVPVEKRVFKNLQLFMENKEPDDDLFDRLNTSILNKHLQELMDGLTAKVFRTYNASITLQQQLKELTTADENIPAKILSYNRANRAVAILCNHQRAPPKTFEKSMQNLQAKIDAKKDQLSDAKRELKSAKADAKVRKDEKTKKAVENKRKAVQRIEEQLMKLEVQATDREENKQIALGTSKLNYLDPRISVAWCKKWGIPVEKIYNKTQREKFAWAIDMADEDYEF
;
A
#
# COMPACT_ATOMS: atom_id res chain seq x y z
N MET A 1 6.99 74.18 -32.85
CA MET A 1 5.79 75.01 -33.04
C MET A 1 4.90 74.73 -31.84
N SER A 2 5.07 75.48 -30.76
CA SER A 2 4.34 76.75 -30.46
C SER A 2 2.96 76.41 -29.87
N GLY A 3 2.55 76.85 -28.68
CA GLY A 3 3.02 77.98 -27.83
C GLY A 3 1.94 79.08 -27.78
N ASP A 4 1.86 79.98 -26.80
CA ASP A 4 2.54 80.17 -25.51
C ASP A 4 1.64 81.14 -24.67
N HIS A 5 1.79 81.40 -23.37
CA HIS A 5 2.85 81.05 -22.40
C HIS A 5 2.20 80.32 -21.18
N SER A 6 2.51 80.38 -19.87
CA SER A 6 3.40 81.12 -18.92
C SER A 6 3.56 80.24 -17.63
N HIS A 7 4.10 80.60 -16.46
CA HIS A 7 4.57 81.86 -15.86
C HIS A 7 5.63 81.59 -14.74
N ASN A 8 5.72 82.43 -13.70
CA ASN A 8 6.79 82.55 -12.69
C ASN A 8 6.19 82.62 -11.26
N GLU A 9 6.82 82.26 -10.12
CA GLU A 9 7.99 81.40 -9.79
C GLU A 9 7.79 80.88 -8.32
N ASP A 10 8.71 80.70 -7.33
CA ASP A 10 10.12 81.05 -7.10
C ASP A 10 10.79 80.16 -5.99
N GLN A 11 12.02 80.52 -5.65
CA GLN A 11 13.03 80.05 -4.67
C GLN A 11 12.64 80.06 -3.16
N ILE A 12 13.39 79.47 -2.18
CA ILE A 12 14.84 79.13 -2.07
C ILE A 12 15.11 77.95 -1.04
N MET A 13 16.36 77.43 -1.02
CA MET A 13 17.10 76.52 -0.06
C MET A 13 16.56 76.22 1.39
N GLY A 14 16.98 75.18 2.13
CA GLY A 14 17.91 74.03 1.89
C GLY A 14 18.56 73.42 3.18
N GLY A 15 19.06 72.17 3.12
CA GLY A 15 19.95 71.49 4.11
C GLY A 15 19.32 70.90 5.41
N SER A 16 20.08 70.40 6.41
CA SER A 16 21.05 69.26 6.43
C SER A 16 21.56 68.91 7.86
N ARG A 17 21.61 67.60 8.23
CA ARG A 17 22.50 66.94 9.24
C ARG A 17 22.38 67.12 10.79
N ILE A 18 22.55 65.97 11.47
CA ILE A 18 23.24 65.69 12.77
C ILE A 18 22.47 65.81 14.13
N ASN A 19 22.98 65.00 15.08
CA ASN A 19 22.69 64.80 16.53
C ASN A 19 22.45 66.08 17.38
N ASP A 20 22.03 66.04 18.66
CA ASP A 20 22.15 64.98 19.71
C ASP A 20 21.03 65.06 20.79
N SER A 21 21.21 64.33 21.89
CA SER A 21 20.44 64.28 23.15
C SER A 21 20.22 65.68 23.82
N HIS A 22 19.32 65.89 24.78
CA HIS A 22 19.03 65.06 25.97
C HIS A 22 17.76 65.53 26.76
N LYS A 23 17.34 64.75 27.79
CA LYS A 23 16.19 64.97 28.72
C LYS A 23 14.78 64.77 28.09
N HIS A 24 13.71 64.40 28.81
CA HIS A 24 13.48 64.25 30.26
C HIS A 24 12.97 62.84 30.68
N LYS A 25 12.66 62.65 31.97
CA LYS A 25 12.13 61.43 32.63
C LYS A 25 10.65 61.17 32.27
N ASP A 26 9.97 60.03 32.56
CA ASP A 26 10.14 58.97 33.59
C ASP A 26 9.89 57.53 33.06
N LYS A 27 10.29 56.49 33.83
CA LYS A 27 10.24 55.07 33.40
C LYS A 27 10.39 54.04 34.54
N TYR A 28 9.41 53.15 34.75
CA TYR A 28 9.49 51.95 35.62
C TYR A 28 8.44 50.88 35.21
N LYS A 29 8.49 49.60 35.64
CA LYS A 29 9.46 48.52 35.33
C LYS A 29 8.82 47.14 35.63
N GLU A 30 9.35 46.04 35.10
CA GLU A 30 8.95 44.66 35.47
C GLU A 30 9.43 44.26 36.89
N HIS A 31 8.82 43.21 37.50
CA HIS A 31 9.53 41.96 37.86
C HIS A 31 8.62 40.86 38.49
N LYS A 32 9.18 39.65 38.67
CA LYS A 32 8.61 38.48 39.36
C LYS A 32 9.20 38.33 40.78
N HIS A 33 8.46 37.74 41.74
CA HIS A 33 8.76 36.43 42.40
C HIS A 33 8.26 36.25 43.87
N LYS A 34 7.72 35.05 44.13
CA LYS A 34 7.89 34.14 45.31
C LYS A 34 7.61 34.56 46.78
N ASP A 35 6.65 33.79 47.34
CA ASP A 35 6.73 32.93 48.54
C ASP A 35 6.78 33.48 50.00
N TYR A 36 5.99 32.80 50.86
CA TYR A 36 6.14 32.48 52.31
C TYR A 36 5.42 33.25 53.46
N LYS A 37 4.86 32.41 54.38
CA LYS A 37 4.35 32.61 55.78
C LYS A 37 2.91 33.15 55.99
N ARG A 38 2.19 32.84 57.10
CA ARG A 38 2.15 31.67 58.01
C ARG A 38 1.01 31.76 59.07
N ASP A 39 0.18 30.71 59.20
CA ASP A 39 -0.68 30.23 60.34
C ASP A 39 -1.73 31.14 61.06
N LYS A 40 -2.71 30.46 61.71
CA LYS A 40 -3.71 30.90 62.74
C LYS A 40 -4.94 31.73 62.31
N GLU A 41 -6.11 31.67 62.99
CA GLU A 41 -6.83 30.60 63.76
C GLU A 41 -8.25 31.08 64.18
N LYS A 42 -9.28 30.18 64.24
CA LYS A 42 -10.58 30.32 64.99
C LYS A 42 -11.54 31.47 64.53
N SER A 43 -12.85 31.54 64.81
CA SER A 43 -14.00 30.63 65.19
C SER A 43 -15.32 31.47 65.07
N LYS A 44 -16.59 31.14 65.43
CA LYS A 44 -17.32 30.05 66.17
C LYS A 44 -18.85 30.16 65.90
N HIS A 45 -19.64 29.13 66.23
CA HIS A 45 -21.14 29.04 66.32
C HIS A 45 -21.95 28.87 65.02
N GLY A 46 -23.13 28.19 65.02
CA GLY A 46 -23.71 27.33 66.07
C GLY A 46 -25.20 26.90 65.89
N ASN A 47 -25.57 25.75 66.49
CA ASN A 47 -26.91 25.14 66.72
C ASN A 47 -27.80 24.72 65.52
N SER A 48 -28.68 23.71 65.61
CA SER A 48 -28.79 22.43 66.39
C SER A 48 -29.89 21.54 65.70
N ASP A 49 -30.57 20.48 66.18
CA ASP A 49 -30.75 19.78 67.49
C ASP A 49 -31.37 18.35 67.27
N TYR A 50 -31.74 17.63 68.36
CA TYR A 50 -32.47 16.33 68.44
C TYR A 50 -31.78 15.03 67.91
N LYS A 51 -32.00 13.81 68.45
CA LYS A 51 -32.09 13.33 69.86
C LYS A 51 -31.97 11.77 69.95
N ASP A 52 -31.64 11.26 71.16
CA ASP A 52 -31.33 9.84 71.58
C ASP A 52 -32.43 9.32 72.57
N PRO A 53 -32.55 8.03 73.06
CA PRO A 53 -31.58 6.91 73.13
C PRO A 53 -32.17 5.44 73.03
N SER A 54 -31.43 4.44 73.57
CA SER A 54 -31.85 3.10 74.12
C SER A 54 -31.72 1.82 73.22
N ASP A 55 -31.35 0.61 73.69
CA ASP A 55 -30.77 0.14 74.98
C ASP A 55 -29.87 -1.15 74.81
N LYS A 56 -29.44 -1.81 75.91
CA LYS A 56 -28.29 -2.74 76.02
C LYS A 56 -28.61 -4.25 76.21
N LYS A 57 -27.60 -5.08 75.83
CA LYS A 57 -27.02 -6.33 76.45
C LYS A 57 -26.80 -7.43 75.36
N TYR A 58 -25.77 -8.29 75.38
CA TYR A 58 -25.19 -9.10 76.47
C TYR A 58 -23.63 -9.25 76.44
N LYS A 59 -23.06 -10.28 77.10
CA LYS A 59 -21.64 -10.39 77.55
C LYS A 59 -20.76 -11.46 76.83
N ASP A 60 -19.42 -11.31 76.96
CA ASP A 60 -18.37 -12.36 77.15
C ASP A 60 -18.16 -13.44 76.04
N LYS A 61 -17.00 -14.10 75.80
CA LYS A 61 -15.61 -14.05 76.34
C LYS A 61 -14.64 -14.86 75.41
N GLU A 62 -13.34 -14.46 75.36
CA GLU A 62 -12.11 -15.32 75.24
C GLU A 62 -11.95 -16.38 74.10
N LYS A 63 -10.79 -17.02 73.82
CA LYS A 63 -9.35 -16.59 73.70
C LYS A 63 -8.49 -17.74 73.06
N MET A 64 -7.49 -17.39 72.23
CA MET A 64 -6.20 -18.11 71.94
C MET A 64 -6.07 -19.60 71.46
N LYS A 65 -5.33 -19.75 70.34
CA LYS A 65 -4.13 -20.60 70.08
C LYS A 65 -4.12 -22.17 70.04
N HIS A 66 -3.61 -22.64 68.87
CA HIS A 66 -2.53 -23.64 68.63
C HIS A 66 -2.67 -25.18 68.78
N LYS A 67 -2.12 -25.84 67.74
CA LYS A 67 -1.23 -27.03 67.71
C LYS A 67 -1.81 -28.45 67.79
N ASP A 68 -1.12 -29.32 67.02
CA ASP A 68 -0.82 -30.76 67.13
C ASP A 68 -1.90 -31.75 67.65
N GLY A 69 -1.99 -33.01 67.20
CA GLY A 69 -1.23 -33.74 66.19
C GLY A 69 -1.27 -35.26 66.44
N SER A 70 -0.92 -36.05 65.42
CA SER A 70 -0.57 -37.49 65.51
C SER A 70 -1.69 -38.53 65.78
N THR A 71 -1.87 -39.44 64.80
CA THR A 71 -1.88 -40.94 64.94
C THR A 71 -3.01 -41.66 65.72
N GLU A 72 -3.34 -42.95 65.50
CA GLU A 72 -2.66 -44.05 64.75
C GLU A 72 -3.62 -45.22 64.36
N LYS A 73 -3.30 -45.96 63.27
CA LYS A 73 -3.59 -47.42 63.02
C LYS A 73 -5.08 -47.89 63.00
N ASN A 74 -5.45 -49.06 62.45
CA ASN A 74 -4.73 -50.13 61.72
C ASN A 74 -5.71 -50.96 60.84
N LYS A 75 -5.27 -51.38 59.64
CA LYS A 75 -5.60 -52.66 58.94
C LYS A 75 -7.10 -52.95 58.62
N ASP A 76 -7.48 -53.78 57.66
CA ASP A 76 -6.85 -54.58 56.58
C ASP A 76 -7.96 -54.73 55.49
N LYS A 77 -7.82 -55.20 54.24
CA LYS A 77 -6.81 -55.92 53.44
C LYS A 77 -7.23 -55.78 51.94
N HIS A 78 -6.56 -56.24 50.87
CA HIS A 78 -5.28 -56.94 50.65
C HIS A 78 -4.66 -56.35 49.34
N LYS A 79 -4.06 -57.00 48.32
CA LYS A 79 -3.68 -58.40 48.02
C LYS A 79 -2.21 -58.51 47.60
N GLU A 80 -1.90 -58.60 46.30
CA GLU A 80 -0.62 -59.09 45.74
C GLU A 80 -0.20 -58.27 44.51
N LYS A 81 1.06 -57.78 44.37
CA LYS A 81 2.43 -58.39 44.27
C LYS A 81 2.76 -58.87 42.85
N ARG A 82 3.97 -58.69 42.27
CA ARG A 82 5.31 -58.20 42.71
C ARG A 82 5.96 -57.41 41.51
N LYS A 83 7.25 -57.01 41.35
CA LYS A 83 8.56 -57.25 42.01
C LYS A 83 9.52 -56.03 41.83
N GLU A 84 10.73 -56.17 42.39
CA GLU A 84 11.95 -55.34 42.33
C GLU A 84 12.69 -55.32 40.94
N ASP A 85 13.75 -54.55 40.63
CA ASP A 85 14.68 -53.76 41.50
C ASP A 85 15.56 -52.68 40.78
N LYS A 86 16.16 -51.76 41.59
CA LYS A 86 17.43 -50.97 41.43
C LYS A 86 17.84 -50.14 40.16
N ILE A 87 17.77 -48.80 40.30
CA ILE A 87 18.89 -47.80 40.40
C ILE A 87 19.96 -47.57 39.27
N LYS A 88 20.28 -46.26 39.05
CA LYS A 88 21.52 -45.57 38.53
C LYS A 88 21.63 -45.04 37.06
N LEU A 89 21.38 -43.73 36.93
CA LEU A 89 22.29 -42.62 36.45
C LEU A 89 22.93 -42.56 35.03
N LEU A 90 23.05 -41.30 34.55
CA LEU A 90 23.76 -40.76 33.36
C LEU A 90 23.10 -41.10 31.99
N ASN A 91 22.89 -40.15 31.07
CA ASN A 91 23.74 -38.98 30.72
C ASN A 91 22.98 -37.66 30.50
N ASP A 92 23.65 -36.55 30.80
CA ASP A 92 23.26 -35.20 30.39
C ASP A 92 23.50 -34.94 28.89
N LYS A 93 22.58 -34.18 28.26
CA LYS A 93 22.95 -33.22 27.21
C LYS A 93 21.89 -32.14 27.01
N VAL A 94 21.94 -31.13 27.89
CA VAL A 94 21.24 -29.85 27.71
C VAL A 94 21.52 -29.29 26.31
N LYS A 95 20.46 -29.03 25.55
CA LYS A 95 20.53 -28.29 24.28
C LYS A 95 19.50 -27.16 24.35
N LYS A 96 20.00 -25.93 24.49
CA LYS A 96 19.19 -24.72 24.72
C LYS A 96 17.98 -24.66 23.79
N GLU A 97 16.79 -24.59 24.38
CA GLU A 97 15.63 -24.05 23.68
C GLU A 97 15.94 -22.62 23.23
N LYS A 98 15.59 -22.29 21.99
CA LYS A 98 15.60 -20.91 21.51
C LYS A 98 14.17 -20.38 21.61
N GLU A 99 13.90 -19.57 22.63
CA GLU A 99 12.65 -18.81 22.72
C GLU A 99 12.52 -17.91 21.48
N ASN A 100 11.68 -18.33 20.54
CA ASN A 100 11.22 -17.53 19.41
C ASN A 100 9.87 -18.08 18.96
N GLY A 101 8.81 -17.65 19.65
CA GLY A 101 7.44 -18.11 19.41
C GLY A 101 6.91 -17.69 18.04
N PHE A 102 7.19 -18.51 17.02
CA PHE A 102 6.56 -18.51 15.71
C PHE A 102 5.90 -19.88 15.51
N VAL A 103 4.62 -20.00 15.87
CA VAL A 103 3.84 -21.20 15.57
C VAL A 103 3.52 -21.16 14.08
N SER A 104 3.92 -22.19 13.34
CA SER A 104 3.57 -22.32 11.92
C SER A 104 2.05 -22.50 11.79
N PRO A 105 1.35 -21.76 10.90
CA PRO A 105 -0.07 -21.95 10.67
C PRO A 105 -0.38 -23.41 10.31
N LEU A 106 -1.26 -24.04 11.09
CA LEU A 106 -1.67 -25.43 10.85
C LEU A 106 -2.49 -25.53 9.56
N HIS A 107 -2.48 -26.74 8.99
CA HIS A 107 -3.16 -27.05 7.74
C HIS A 107 -4.68 -27.06 7.96
N VAL A 108 -5.37 -25.99 7.55
CA VAL A 108 -6.84 -25.96 7.55
C VAL A 108 -7.35 -27.03 6.58
N LYS A 109 -7.92 -28.10 7.13
CA LYS A 109 -8.70 -29.06 6.36
C LYS A 109 -10.03 -28.41 5.99
N SER A 110 -10.47 -28.62 4.76
CA SER A 110 -11.84 -28.32 4.34
C SER A 110 -12.79 -29.37 4.89
N GLU A 111 -13.79 -28.95 5.66
CA GLU A 111 -14.99 -29.74 5.92
C GLU A 111 -16.06 -29.41 4.85
N PRO A 112 -17.04 -30.32 4.59
CA PRO A 112 -17.92 -30.22 3.43
C PRO A 112 -19.12 -29.28 3.67
N GLU A 113 -19.63 -28.69 2.59
CA GLU A 113 -20.92 -27.99 2.58
C GLU A 113 -22.06 -28.98 2.27
N GLU A 114 -23.00 -29.14 3.20
CA GLU A 114 -24.37 -29.55 2.89
C GLU A 114 -25.32 -28.51 3.50
N ASP A 115 -26.05 -27.78 2.65
CA ASP A 115 -27.51 -27.76 2.75
C ASP A 115 -28.18 -27.29 1.45
N PHE A 116 -29.41 -27.75 1.20
CA PHE A 116 -30.17 -27.48 -0.03
C PHE A 116 -30.97 -26.17 0.04
N TYR A 117 -31.18 -25.48 -1.11
CA TYR A 117 -32.52 -25.05 -1.55
C TYR A 117 -32.55 -24.66 -3.05
N HIS A 118 -33.75 -24.60 -3.63
CA HIS A 118 -34.00 -24.70 -5.08
C HIS A 118 -33.73 -23.45 -5.95
N SER A 119 -33.41 -23.70 -7.23
CA SER A 119 -33.32 -22.69 -8.30
C SER A 119 -34.58 -22.59 -9.18
N PRO A 120 -35.00 -21.38 -9.60
CA PRO A 120 -35.72 -21.15 -10.86
C PRO A 120 -34.77 -21.22 -12.08
N LYS A 121 -35.32 -21.31 -13.31
CA LYS A 121 -34.55 -21.55 -14.55
C LYS A 121 -34.50 -20.33 -15.49
N HIS A 122 -33.43 -20.26 -16.30
CA HIS A 122 -33.21 -19.34 -17.44
C HIS A 122 -33.04 -17.84 -17.05
N GLU A 123 -32.37 -16.97 -17.81
CA GLU A 123 -32.02 -17.00 -19.26
C GLU A 123 -30.51 -16.83 -19.61
N LYS A 124 -30.22 -16.53 -20.88
CA LYS A 124 -28.91 -16.69 -21.57
C LYS A 124 -27.82 -15.71 -21.09
N SER A 125 -26.58 -16.18 -21.03
CA SER A 125 -25.41 -15.38 -20.60
C SER A 125 -24.78 -14.56 -21.74
N LEU A 126 -24.64 -13.25 -21.52
CA LEU A 126 -23.87 -12.35 -22.39
C LEU A 126 -22.51 -12.03 -21.76
N LYS A 127 -21.46 -12.00 -22.59
CA LYS A 127 -20.10 -11.61 -22.18
C LYS A 127 -20.11 -10.13 -21.75
N ARG A 128 -19.56 -9.82 -20.59
CA ARG A 128 -19.15 -8.46 -20.21
C ARG A 128 -17.63 -8.41 -20.02
N GLU A 129 -17.01 -7.35 -20.54
CA GLU A 129 -15.56 -7.17 -20.49
C GLU A 129 -15.09 -6.47 -19.21
N ARG A 130 -13.77 -6.47 -19.01
CA ARG A 130 -13.06 -5.85 -17.90
C ARG A 130 -12.84 -4.35 -18.15
N ASP A 131 -13.10 -3.54 -17.14
CA ASP A 131 -12.71 -2.12 -17.11
C ASP A 131 -11.18 -1.97 -17.28
N GLU A 132 -10.78 -1.10 -18.20
CA GLU A 132 -9.43 -0.52 -18.25
C GLU A 132 -9.54 1.01 -18.15
N ASP A 133 -9.94 1.51 -16.97
CA ASP A 133 -9.92 2.95 -16.68
C ASP A 133 -9.03 3.26 -15.46
N TYR A 134 -7.94 3.98 -15.72
CA TYR A 134 -7.02 4.61 -14.76
C TYR A 134 -6.48 3.77 -13.57
N ASP A 135 -5.96 2.57 -13.87
CA ASP A 135 -4.71 2.13 -13.22
C ASP A 135 -3.57 2.12 -14.25
N SER A 136 -2.55 2.94 -14.03
CA SER A 136 -1.49 3.19 -15.02
C SER A 136 -0.33 2.18 -14.93
N GLU A 137 -0.64 0.89 -14.83
CA GLU A 137 0.35 -0.17 -15.02
C GLU A 137 0.85 -0.18 -16.48
N PHE A 138 2.01 0.43 -16.70
CA PHE A 138 2.73 0.42 -17.97
C PHE A 138 3.15 -1.00 -18.35
N LYS A 139 2.27 -1.74 -19.04
CA LYS A 139 2.48 -3.11 -19.54
C LYS A 139 3.83 -3.21 -20.29
N PRO A 140 4.86 -3.89 -19.73
CA PRO A 140 6.18 -3.92 -20.35
C PRO A 140 6.17 -4.66 -21.69
N LYS A 141 7.03 -4.24 -22.62
CA LYS A 141 7.25 -4.97 -23.89
C LYS A 141 7.64 -6.43 -23.58
N LYS A 142 6.97 -7.39 -24.22
CA LYS A 142 7.44 -8.79 -24.24
C LYS A 142 8.85 -8.82 -24.82
N ILE A 143 9.82 -9.29 -24.04
CA ILE A 143 11.16 -9.60 -24.54
C ILE A 143 11.00 -10.77 -25.53
N LYS A 144 11.34 -10.53 -26.80
CA LYS A 144 11.70 -11.62 -27.70
C LYS A 144 13.10 -12.06 -27.30
N THR A 145 13.27 -13.32 -26.92
CA THR A 145 14.61 -13.92 -26.80
C THR A 145 15.21 -13.97 -28.20
N GLU A 146 16.31 -13.24 -28.43
CA GLU A 146 17.15 -13.52 -29.59
C GLU A 146 17.76 -14.91 -29.39
N ASN A 147 17.72 -15.73 -30.45
CA ASN A 147 18.22 -17.09 -30.43
C ASN A 147 19.09 -17.26 -31.68
N ASP A 148 20.28 -17.82 -31.50
CA ASP A 148 21.40 -17.50 -32.39
C ASP A 148 21.32 -18.15 -33.78
N LYS A 149 22.15 -17.62 -34.68
CA LYS A 149 22.23 -17.93 -36.11
C LYS A 149 22.41 -19.43 -36.35
N LYS A 150 21.75 -19.95 -37.39
CA LYS A 150 22.23 -21.17 -38.07
C LYS A 150 22.26 -21.02 -39.59
N VAL A 151 23.46 -21.19 -40.13
CA VAL A 151 23.81 -21.06 -41.55
C VAL A 151 23.19 -22.20 -42.37
N LYS A 152 22.56 -21.90 -43.51
CA LYS A 152 22.30 -22.88 -44.56
C LYS A 152 23.53 -22.97 -45.48
N LYS A 153 24.06 -24.19 -45.70
CA LYS A 153 25.11 -24.46 -46.69
C LYS A 153 24.54 -24.39 -48.12
N ARG A 154 25.38 -24.00 -49.08
CA ARG A 154 25.11 -23.99 -50.52
C ARG A 154 25.11 -25.40 -51.15
N LYS A 155 24.50 -25.52 -52.32
CA LYS A 155 25.00 -26.32 -53.47
C LYS A 155 24.93 -25.44 -54.76
N PRO A 156 25.64 -25.79 -55.85
CA PRO A 156 26.08 -24.81 -56.87
C PRO A 156 25.47 -25.01 -58.28
N GLY A 157 25.91 -24.16 -59.23
CA GLY A 157 25.47 -24.09 -60.65
C GLY A 157 24.66 -22.80 -60.91
N ASP A 158 24.90 -22.02 -61.99
CA ASP A 158 25.99 -22.09 -62.98
C ASP A 158 26.33 -20.69 -63.58
N GLU A 159 27.17 -20.62 -64.62
CA GLU A 159 27.85 -19.42 -65.13
C GLU A 159 27.02 -18.34 -65.88
N GLY A 160 27.60 -17.12 -65.93
CA GLY A 160 27.47 -16.12 -67.01
C GLY A 160 26.30 -15.10 -66.95
N ASP A 161 26.37 -13.94 -67.62
CA ASP A 161 27.54 -13.13 -68.02
C ASP A 161 27.09 -11.66 -68.36
N ILE A 162 28.06 -10.78 -68.66
CA ILE A 162 28.01 -9.51 -69.42
C ILE A 162 27.77 -8.20 -68.63
N LYS A 163 28.82 -7.37 -68.65
CA LYS A 163 28.90 -5.90 -68.48
C LYS A 163 28.95 -5.28 -69.91
N PRO A 164 28.64 -3.98 -70.18
CA PRO A 164 29.28 -2.87 -69.45
C PRO A 164 28.66 -1.43 -69.48
N LYS A 165 29.24 -0.52 -68.65
CA LYS A 165 29.75 0.87 -68.92
C LYS A 165 28.88 1.87 -69.76
N LYS A 166 28.86 3.20 -69.52
CA LYS A 166 29.80 4.10 -68.79
C LYS A 166 29.24 5.53 -68.62
N THR A 167 29.81 6.31 -67.68
CA THR A 167 29.96 7.81 -67.66
C THR A 167 28.72 8.74 -67.66
N LYS A 168 28.68 9.91 -66.99
CA LYS A 168 29.61 10.59 -66.05
C LYS A 168 28.87 11.68 -65.23
N THR A 169 29.32 11.96 -63.99
CA THR A 169 29.32 13.25 -63.21
C THR A 169 28.27 14.35 -63.50
N GLN A 170 27.64 15.04 -62.53
CA GLN A 170 27.95 15.35 -61.11
C GLN A 170 26.68 15.08 -60.22
N LYS A 171 26.56 15.30 -58.90
CA LYS A 171 27.17 16.27 -57.97
C LYS A 171 26.91 15.90 -56.48
N GLU A 172 27.88 16.20 -55.60
CA GLU A 172 27.78 16.43 -54.13
C GLU A 172 27.17 15.39 -53.16
N VAL A 173 27.40 15.61 -51.86
CA VAL A 173 27.27 14.63 -50.76
C VAL A 173 26.29 15.13 -49.68
N THR A 174 25.43 14.23 -49.18
CA THR A 174 24.78 14.38 -47.86
C THR A 174 24.88 13.07 -47.07
N ASP A 175 25.27 13.17 -45.80
CA ASP A 175 25.78 12.04 -45.01
C ASP A 175 24.69 11.14 -44.40
N GLY A 176 24.91 9.83 -44.48
CA GLY A 176 24.01 8.79 -44.00
C GLY A 176 24.14 8.56 -42.49
N LYS A 177 23.47 9.38 -41.68
CA LYS A 177 23.48 9.31 -40.21
C LYS A 177 23.28 7.89 -39.68
N LYS A 178 24.39 7.25 -39.28
CA LYS A 178 24.42 6.04 -38.47
C LYS A 178 23.58 6.27 -37.21
N LYS A 179 22.72 5.33 -36.85
CA LYS A 179 22.08 5.35 -35.53
C LYS A 179 23.16 5.24 -34.45
N ALA A 180 23.42 6.35 -33.76
CA ALA A 180 24.25 6.34 -32.58
C ALA A 180 23.71 5.31 -31.59
N LYS A 181 24.60 4.53 -30.96
CA LYS A 181 24.28 3.97 -29.65
C LYS A 181 23.95 5.17 -28.76
N LYS A 182 22.81 5.15 -28.06
CA LYS A 182 22.72 5.98 -26.86
C LYS A 182 23.82 5.48 -25.92
N GLU A 183 24.68 6.39 -25.50
CA GLU A 183 25.50 6.18 -24.30
C GLU A 183 24.55 5.90 -23.11
N PRO A 184 24.99 5.13 -22.11
CA PRO A 184 24.20 4.99 -20.88
C PRO A 184 24.10 6.38 -20.24
N GLU A 185 22.88 6.94 -20.19
CA GLU A 185 22.60 8.16 -19.43
C GLU A 185 23.07 7.93 -17.99
N GLU A 186 24.07 8.69 -17.56
CA GLU A 186 24.71 8.50 -16.26
C GLU A 186 23.68 8.66 -15.15
N LYS A 187 23.36 7.54 -14.49
CA LYS A 187 22.16 7.43 -13.68
C LYS A 187 22.46 7.93 -12.28
N TRP A 188 22.13 9.20 -12.04
CA TRP A 188 22.36 9.94 -10.79
C TRP A 188 22.26 9.06 -9.53
N LYS A 189 23.42 8.85 -8.90
CA LYS A 189 23.60 8.05 -7.68
C LYS A 189 23.46 8.92 -6.43
N TRP A 190 22.28 9.45 -6.19
CA TRP A 190 22.00 10.30 -5.01
C TRP A 190 22.29 9.64 -3.64
N TRP A 191 22.50 8.32 -3.60
CA TRP A 191 22.88 7.57 -2.40
C TRP A 191 24.37 7.61 -2.08
N GLU A 192 25.20 8.11 -3.00
CA GLU A 192 26.63 8.39 -2.80
C GLU A 192 26.88 9.88 -2.42
N GLU A 193 25.83 10.71 -2.39
CA GLU A 193 25.90 12.13 -2.00
C GLU A 193 25.76 12.36 -0.48
N GLU A 194 26.26 13.51 -0.01
CA GLU A 194 25.99 13.99 1.35
C GLU A 194 24.50 14.34 1.56
N ARG A 195 24.00 14.08 2.77
CA ARG A 195 22.59 14.32 3.13
C ARG A 195 22.36 15.74 3.63
N TYR A 196 21.20 16.30 3.28
CA TYR A 196 20.70 17.55 3.89
C TYR A 196 20.33 17.34 5.36
N THR A 197 21.06 17.99 6.27
CA THR A 197 20.84 17.98 7.72
C THR A 197 19.70 18.91 8.17
N ASP A 198 19.63 20.12 7.61
CA ASP A 198 18.98 21.27 8.27
C ASP A 198 17.46 21.37 8.06
N GLY A 199 16.78 20.25 7.85
CA GLY A 199 15.34 20.22 7.54
C GLY A 199 14.97 20.70 6.13
N VAL A 200 15.82 21.48 5.46
CA VAL A 200 15.75 21.84 4.03
C VAL A 200 15.63 20.59 3.15
N LYS A 201 14.91 20.69 2.02
CA LYS A 201 14.60 19.56 1.12
C LYS A 201 15.13 19.73 -0.30
N TRP A 202 15.41 20.97 -0.69
CA TRP A 202 15.99 21.40 -1.95
C TRP A 202 16.52 22.83 -1.78
N LYS A 203 17.51 23.21 -2.58
CA LYS A 203 17.97 24.60 -2.78
C LYS A 203 17.28 25.23 -4.00
N PHE A 204 17.18 24.49 -5.10
CA PHE A 204 16.54 24.94 -6.35
C PHE A 204 15.37 24.02 -6.75
N LEU A 205 14.28 24.60 -7.27
CA LEU A 205 13.12 23.84 -7.76
C LEU A 205 12.38 24.59 -8.88
N GLU A 206 12.48 24.10 -10.13
CA GLU A 206 11.68 24.58 -11.26
C GLU A 206 10.78 23.47 -11.84
N HIS A 207 9.52 23.79 -12.14
CA HIS A 207 8.60 22.91 -12.86
C HIS A 207 7.58 23.70 -13.69
N LYS A 208 7.00 23.09 -14.73
CA LYS A 208 6.06 23.77 -15.64
C LYS A 208 4.59 23.72 -15.18
N GLY A 209 4.36 23.67 -13.86
CA GLY A 209 3.01 23.62 -13.28
C GLY A 209 2.29 22.27 -13.51
N PRO A 210 0.99 22.18 -13.17
CA PRO A 210 0.16 21.02 -13.45
C PRO A 210 -0.38 20.99 -14.89
N VAL A 211 -0.83 19.83 -15.34
CA VAL A 211 -1.76 19.70 -16.47
C VAL A 211 -3.18 19.50 -15.95
N PHE A 212 -4.10 20.37 -16.38
CA PHE A 212 -5.52 20.27 -16.06
C PHE A 212 -6.20 19.11 -16.80
N ALA A 213 -7.31 18.62 -16.23
CA ALA A 213 -8.19 17.70 -16.94
C ALA A 213 -8.82 18.40 -18.16
N PRO A 214 -8.96 17.74 -19.33
CA PRO A 214 -9.59 18.32 -20.52
C PRO A 214 -10.97 18.92 -20.22
N PRO A 215 -11.39 19.97 -20.95
CA PRO A 215 -12.75 20.53 -20.82
C PRO A 215 -13.81 19.46 -21.11
N TYR A 216 -15.05 19.72 -20.71
CA TYR A 216 -16.17 18.84 -21.05
C TYR A 216 -16.49 18.96 -22.54
N GLU A 217 -16.75 17.82 -23.17
CA GLU A 217 -17.28 17.72 -24.54
C GLU A 217 -18.76 17.31 -24.42
N PRO A 218 -19.72 18.21 -24.73
CA PRO A 218 -21.15 17.91 -24.64
C PRO A 218 -21.58 16.72 -25.51
N LEU A 219 -22.69 16.09 -25.12
CA LEU A 219 -23.23 14.96 -25.86
C LEU A 219 -23.69 15.37 -27.27
N PRO A 220 -23.44 14.56 -28.30
CA PRO A 220 -24.00 14.78 -29.62
C PRO A 220 -25.53 14.76 -29.56
N SER A 221 -26.22 15.66 -30.27
CA SER A 221 -27.69 15.86 -30.21
C SER A 221 -28.57 14.63 -30.48
N ARG A 222 -27.99 13.56 -31.03
CA ARG A 222 -28.62 12.25 -31.21
C ARG A 222 -28.68 11.40 -29.94
N VAL A 223 -27.94 11.76 -28.89
CA VAL A 223 -27.85 11.07 -27.59
C VAL A 223 -28.63 11.88 -26.57
N LYS A 224 -29.67 11.29 -25.99
CA LYS A 224 -30.65 11.96 -25.15
C LYS A 224 -30.62 11.46 -23.72
N PHE A 225 -30.93 12.37 -22.81
CA PHE A 225 -31.39 12.05 -21.47
C PHE A 225 -32.92 12.02 -21.48
N TYR A 226 -33.55 11.20 -20.63
CA TYR A 226 -35.01 11.17 -20.48
C TYR A 226 -35.39 11.26 -19.01
N TYR A 227 -36.45 12.02 -18.76
CA TYR A 227 -37.10 12.12 -17.45
C TYR A 227 -38.58 11.78 -17.59
N ASP A 228 -39.06 10.84 -16.77
CA ASP A 228 -40.46 10.39 -16.77
C ASP A 228 -40.94 9.93 -18.16
N GLY A 229 -40.06 9.24 -18.90
CA GLY A 229 -40.27 8.79 -20.28
C GLY A 229 -40.09 9.86 -21.36
N LYS A 230 -40.02 11.15 -21.02
CA LYS A 230 -39.90 12.25 -21.98
C LYS A 230 -38.43 12.64 -22.22
N PRO A 231 -38.00 12.87 -23.47
CA PRO A 231 -36.64 13.34 -23.76
C PRO A 231 -36.45 14.76 -23.22
N MET A 232 -35.34 15.00 -22.55
CA MET A 232 -34.99 16.29 -21.95
C MET A 232 -33.53 16.62 -22.26
N ARG A 233 -33.26 17.84 -22.72
CA ARG A 233 -31.89 18.35 -22.87
C ARG A 233 -31.44 18.99 -21.56
N LEU A 234 -30.23 18.67 -21.12
CA LEU A 234 -29.63 19.23 -19.91
C LEU A 234 -28.78 20.45 -20.22
N SER A 235 -28.52 21.28 -19.21
CA SER A 235 -27.44 22.28 -19.22
C SER A 235 -26.07 21.59 -19.26
N PRO A 236 -25.00 22.20 -19.84
CA PRO A 236 -23.69 21.55 -19.95
C PRO A 236 -23.12 21.07 -18.60
N GLU A 237 -23.36 21.83 -17.54
CA GLU A 237 -22.95 21.54 -16.16
C GLU A 237 -23.70 20.32 -15.60
N ALA A 238 -25.03 20.29 -15.73
CA ALA A 238 -25.83 19.14 -15.33
C ALA A 238 -25.57 17.91 -16.22
N GLU A 239 -25.24 18.11 -17.49
CA GLU A 239 -24.91 17.04 -18.45
C GLU A 239 -23.57 16.39 -18.10
N GLU A 240 -22.48 17.17 -17.85
CA GLU A 240 -21.18 16.62 -17.43
C GLU A 240 -21.36 15.68 -16.23
N VAL A 241 -22.12 16.12 -15.22
CA VAL A 241 -22.39 15.36 -14.01
C VAL A 241 -23.26 14.12 -14.25
N ALA A 242 -24.32 14.24 -15.07
CA ALA A 242 -25.13 13.11 -15.49
C ALA A 242 -24.31 12.06 -16.25
N THR A 243 -23.29 12.47 -17.04
CA THR A 243 -22.40 11.50 -17.71
C THR A 243 -21.63 10.63 -16.73
N PHE A 244 -21.27 11.13 -15.55
CA PHE A 244 -20.52 10.34 -14.56
C PHE A 244 -21.35 9.18 -14.00
N PHE A 245 -22.64 9.40 -13.77
CA PHE A 245 -23.56 8.33 -13.36
C PHE A 245 -23.85 7.37 -14.51
N ALA A 246 -24.09 7.87 -15.73
CA ALA A 246 -24.32 7.06 -16.92
C ALA A 246 -23.15 6.11 -17.26
N LYS A 247 -21.91 6.58 -17.11
CA LYS A 247 -20.67 5.78 -17.25
C LYS A 247 -20.54 4.69 -16.19
N MET A 248 -21.19 4.86 -15.04
CA MET A 248 -21.16 3.91 -13.91
C MET A 248 -22.41 3.03 -13.81
N LEU A 249 -23.36 3.11 -14.75
CA LEU A 249 -24.69 2.49 -14.61
C LEU A 249 -24.66 0.98 -14.32
N ASP A 250 -23.70 0.25 -14.89
CA ASP A 250 -23.49 -1.20 -14.67
C ASP A 250 -22.63 -1.56 -13.44
N HIS A 251 -22.20 -0.59 -12.63
CA HIS A 251 -21.36 -0.81 -11.46
C HIS A 251 -22.17 -0.70 -10.16
N GLU A 252 -22.01 -1.70 -9.28
CA GLU A 252 -22.51 -1.83 -7.89
C GLU A 252 -22.64 -0.53 -7.04
N TYR A 253 -21.88 0.54 -7.33
CA TYR A 253 -22.09 1.83 -6.68
C TYR A 253 -23.46 2.45 -7.02
N THR A 254 -23.97 2.33 -8.25
CA THR A 254 -25.26 2.94 -8.66
C THR A 254 -26.48 2.25 -8.05
N THR A 255 -26.29 1.06 -7.45
CA THR A 255 -27.29 0.33 -6.67
C THR A 255 -27.24 0.62 -5.16
N LYS A 256 -26.19 1.27 -4.63
CA LYS A 256 -26.11 1.65 -3.21
C LYS A 256 -26.86 2.95 -2.91
N ASP A 257 -27.80 2.94 -1.97
CA ASP A 257 -28.65 4.10 -1.69
C ASP A 257 -27.89 5.34 -1.22
N ILE A 258 -26.83 5.18 -0.42
CA ILE A 258 -25.94 6.30 -0.03
C ILE A 258 -25.36 6.99 -1.27
N PHE A 259 -24.85 6.20 -2.23
CA PHE A 259 -24.29 6.71 -3.48
C PHE A 259 -25.35 7.44 -4.32
N ARG A 260 -26.55 6.85 -4.45
CA ARG A 260 -27.68 7.42 -5.18
C ARG A 260 -28.15 8.75 -4.56
N LYS A 261 -28.31 8.78 -3.24
CA LYS A 261 -28.74 9.96 -2.45
C LYS A 261 -27.74 11.11 -2.58
N ASN A 262 -26.45 10.83 -2.44
CA ASN A 262 -25.40 11.83 -2.55
C ASN A 262 -25.22 12.33 -3.98
N PHE A 263 -25.23 11.43 -4.97
CA PHE A 263 -25.21 11.80 -6.38
C PHE A 263 -26.35 12.77 -6.71
N PHE A 264 -27.58 12.41 -6.33
CA PHE A 264 -28.75 13.23 -6.65
C PHE A 264 -28.72 14.59 -5.92
N LYS A 265 -28.28 14.62 -4.66
CA LYS A 265 -28.10 15.85 -3.87
C LYS A 265 -27.09 16.82 -4.49
N ASP A 266 -25.98 16.30 -5.04
CA ASP A 266 -24.94 17.14 -5.65
C ASP A 266 -25.28 17.48 -7.11
N TRP A 267 -25.81 16.55 -7.90
CA TRP A 267 -26.26 16.82 -9.28
C TRP A 267 -27.34 17.89 -9.33
N ARG A 268 -28.28 17.89 -8.37
CA ARG A 268 -29.28 18.96 -8.20
C ARG A 268 -28.69 20.33 -7.83
N LYS A 269 -27.40 20.49 -7.55
CA LYS A 269 -26.77 21.82 -7.37
C LYS A 269 -26.40 22.44 -8.72
N GLU A 270 -25.78 21.65 -9.58
CA GLU A 270 -25.25 22.06 -10.90
C GLU A 270 -26.35 22.28 -11.96
N MET A 271 -27.59 21.84 -11.69
CA MET A 271 -28.78 22.11 -12.51
C MET A 271 -29.20 23.60 -12.54
N THR A 272 -29.85 24.03 -13.63
CA THR A 272 -30.64 25.27 -13.69
C THR A 272 -31.89 25.22 -12.80
N ALA A 273 -32.60 26.35 -12.64
CA ALA A 273 -33.86 26.40 -11.88
C ALA A 273 -34.96 25.52 -12.51
N GLU A 274 -35.05 25.49 -13.84
CA GLU A 274 -36.00 24.70 -14.61
C GLU A 274 -35.74 23.19 -14.49
N GLU A 275 -34.47 22.78 -14.56
CA GLU A 275 -34.04 21.41 -14.29
C GLU A 275 -34.31 21.02 -12.83
N LYS A 276 -34.05 21.92 -11.86
CA LYS A 276 -34.36 21.72 -10.43
C LYS A 276 -35.86 21.55 -10.16
N ALA A 277 -36.72 22.24 -10.90
CA ALA A 277 -38.17 22.10 -10.80
C ALA A 277 -38.67 20.79 -11.44
N THR A 278 -38.07 20.37 -12.56
CA THR A 278 -38.48 19.18 -13.32
C THR A 278 -37.98 17.88 -12.69
N ILE A 279 -36.68 17.78 -12.41
CA ILE A 279 -35.98 16.51 -12.12
C ILE A 279 -36.03 16.22 -10.61
N THR A 280 -37.19 15.81 -10.11
CA THR A 280 -37.48 15.63 -8.68
C THR A 280 -37.18 14.23 -8.12
N ASP A 281 -37.21 13.17 -8.94
CA ASP A 281 -36.87 11.80 -8.53
C ASP A 281 -35.82 11.14 -9.44
N LEU A 282 -34.72 10.64 -8.85
CA LEU A 282 -33.70 9.86 -9.56
C LEU A 282 -34.26 8.57 -10.20
N LYS A 283 -35.35 7.98 -9.67
CA LYS A 283 -35.97 6.78 -10.26
C LYS A 283 -36.67 7.06 -11.59
N LYS A 284 -37.11 8.31 -11.84
CA LYS A 284 -37.68 8.77 -13.11
C LYS A 284 -36.62 9.14 -14.16
N CYS A 285 -35.34 9.16 -13.80
CA CYS A 285 -34.22 9.52 -14.68
C CYS A 285 -33.71 8.30 -15.44
N ASN A 286 -33.67 8.36 -16.77
CA ASN A 286 -33.12 7.30 -17.61
C ASN A 286 -31.79 7.73 -18.26
N PHE A 287 -30.71 7.05 -17.88
CA PHE A 287 -29.34 7.28 -18.35
C PHE A 287 -28.86 6.24 -19.38
N THR A 288 -29.75 5.36 -19.88
CA THR A 288 -29.36 4.18 -20.68
C THR A 288 -28.71 4.56 -22.00
N GLU A 289 -29.33 5.45 -22.78
CA GLU A 289 -28.81 5.90 -24.08
C GLU A 289 -27.43 6.60 -23.95
N MET A 290 -27.24 7.38 -22.86
CA MET A 290 -25.95 7.96 -22.49
C MET A 290 -24.91 6.86 -22.14
N SER A 291 -25.32 5.82 -21.42
CA SER A 291 -24.45 4.69 -21.04
C SER A 291 -24.03 3.89 -22.27
N GLU A 292 -24.95 3.63 -23.19
CA GLU A 292 -24.71 2.97 -24.47
C GLU A 292 -23.77 3.76 -25.37
N TYR A 293 -23.94 5.09 -25.44
CA TYR A 293 -22.99 5.98 -26.12
C TYR A 293 -21.57 5.85 -25.55
N PHE A 294 -21.40 5.83 -24.22
CA PHE A 294 -20.07 5.69 -23.62
C PHE A 294 -19.47 4.28 -23.78
N LYS A 295 -20.30 3.22 -23.86
CA LYS A 295 -19.87 1.85 -24.23
C LYS A 295 -19.37 1.82 -25.66
N ALA A 296 -20.16 2.29 -26.62
CA ALA A 296 -19.79 2.37 -28.03
C ALA A 296 -18.53 3.23 -28.25
N GLN A 297 -18.37 4.33 -27.53
CA GLN A 297 -17.14 5.14 -27.52
C GLN A 297 -15.93 4.37 -26.97
N SER A 298 -16.11 3.53 -25.96
CA SER A 298 -15.05 2.66 -25.43
C SER A 298 -14.63 1.59 -26.45
N GLU A 299 -15.61 1.00 -27.14
CA GLU A 299 -15.38 0.02 -28.21
C GLU A 299 -14.72 0.64 -29.44
N ALA A 300 -15.15 1.84 -29.86
CA ALA A 300 -14.48 2.63 -30.90
C ALA A 300 -13.02 2.93 -30.53
N ARG A 301 -12.72 3.33 -29.29
CA ARG A 301 -11.34 3.50 -28.80
C ARG A 301 -10.53 2.20 -28.84
N LYS A 302 -11.14 1.05 -28.50
CA LYS A 302 -10.52 -0.28 -28.67
C LYS A 302 -10.27 -0.59 -30.17
N ALA A 303 -11.17 -0.19 -31.06
CA ALA A 303 -11.12 -0.46 -32.50
C ALA A 303 -10.18 0.46 -33.31
N MET A 304 -9.84 1.67 -32.83
CA MET A 304 -8.99 2.66 -33.52
C MET A 304 -7.79 2.05 -34.25
N SER A 305 -7.40 2.64 -35.39
CA SER A 305 -6.24 2.23 -36.17
C SER A 305 -4.92 2.30 -35.36
N LYS A 306 -3.89 1.65 -35.90
CA LYS A 306 -2.53 1.74 -35.35
C LYS A 306 -1.98 3.17 -35.42
N GLU A 307 -2.40 3.96 -36.40
CA GLU A 307 -1.92 5.31 -36.65
C GLU A 307 -2.52 6.33 -35.68
N GLU A 308 -3.83 6.29 -35.45
CA GLU A 308 -4.50 7.12 -34.44
C GLU A 308 -3.93 6.83 -33.04
N LYS A 309 -3.80 5.54 -32.69
CA LYS A 309 -3.18 5.10 -31.43
C LYS A 309 -1.73 5.56 -31.29
N GLN A 310 -0.98 5.64 -32.39
CA GLN A 310 0.40 6.16 -32.38
C GLN A 310 0.43 7.69 -32.25
N LYS A 311 -0.45 8.44 -32.94
CA LYS A 311 -0.59 9.90 -32.79
C LYS A 311 -0.92 10.29 -31.35
N ILE A 312 -1.93 9.66 -30.75
CA ILE A 312 -2.32 9.87 -29.34
C ILE A 312 -1.15 9.55 -28.39
N LYS A 313 -0.39 8.48 -28.67
CA LYS A 313 0.79 8.11 -27.88
C LYS A 313 1.92 9.14 -27.99
N GLU A 314 2.20 9.66 -29.19
CA GLU A 314 3.22 10.70 -29.40
C GLU A 314 2.86 12.01 -28.71
N GLU A 315 1.59 12.41 -28.74
CA GLU A 315 1.08 13.57 -27.99
C GLU A 315 1.24 13.36 -26.47
N ASN A 316 0.89 12.18 -25.96
CA ASN A 316 1.11 11.81 -24.56
C ASN A 316 2.60 11.85 -24.18
N GLU A 317 3.49 11.42 -25.08
CA GLU A 317 4.94 11.48 -24.88
C GLU A 317 5.48 12.93 -24.91
N ARG A 318 4.98 13.79 -25.80
CA ARG A 318 5.30 15.24 -25.81
C ARG A 318 4.86 15.91 -24.51
N LEU A 319 3.64 15.64 -24.04
CA LEU A 319 3.11 16.17 -22.78
C LEU A 319 3.95 15.69 -21.58
N LEU A 320 4.35 14.41 -21.56
CA LEU A 320 5.24 13.85 -20.54
C LEU A 320 6.62 14.52 -20.55
N GLN A 321 7.18 14.87 -21.72
CA GLN A 321 8.46 15.59 -21.77
C GLN A 321 8.36 17.05 -21.28
N LYS A 322 7.22 17.73 -21.53
CA LYS A 322 7.00 19.13 -21.12
C LYS A 322 6.61 19.30 -19.64
N TYR A 323 5.77 18.41 -19.10
CA TYR A 323 5.18 18.54 -17.76
C TYR A 323 5.51 17.38 -16.80
N GLY A 324 6.05 16.26 -17.30
CA GLY A 324 6.35 15.08 -16.47
C GLY A 324 7.67 15.14 -15.69
N TYR A 325 8.37 16.26 -15.74
CA TYR A 325 9.68 16.46 -15.11
C TYR A 325 9.79 17.85 -14.47
N CYS A 326 10.64 17.95 -13.46
CA CYS A 326 11.11 19.19 -12.86
C CYS A 326 12.64 19.26 -12.93
N ILE A 327 13.22 20.39 -12.53
CA ILE A 327 14.62 20.50 -12.13
C ILE A 327 14.61 20.67 -10.61
N MET A 328 15.33 19.82 -9.88
CA MET A 328 15.53 19.94 -8.43
C MET A 328 17.02 19.77 -8.14
N ASP A 329 17.63 20.77 -7.48
CA ASP A 329 19.07 20.80 -7.19
C ASP A 329 19.94 20.42 -8.40
N ASN A 330 19.72 21.08 -9.54
CA ASN A 330 20.38 20.82 -10.84
C ASN A 330 20.01 19.49 -11.55
N HIS A 331 19.34 18.54 -10.90
CA HIS A 331 18.97 17.26 -11.52
C HIS A 331 17.57 17.29 -12.15
N LYS A 332 17.43 16.75 -13.37
CA LYS A 332 16.13 16.59 -14.05
C LYS A 332 15.38 15.39 -13.49
N GLU A 333 14.47 15.66 -12.57
CA GLU A 333 13.72 14.65 -11.83
C GLU A 333 12.33 14.40 -12.39
N ARG A 334 11.83 13.17 -12.23
CA ARG A 334 10.51 12.78 -12.77
C ARG A 334 9.40 13.11 -11.76
N ILE A 335 8.30 13.69 -12.25
CA ILE A 335 7.09 13.94 -11.45
C ILE A 335 6.20 12.68 -11.42
N ALA A 336 5.56 12.38 -10.29
CA ALA A 336 4.69 11.21 -10.15
C ALA A 336 3.35 11.41 -10.88
N ASN A 337 2.64 12.48 -10.55
CA ASN A 337 1.25 12.76 -10.93
C ASN A 337 1.08 14.20 -11.43
N PHE A 338 1.73 14.55 -12.54
CA PHE A 338 1.68 15.91 -13.11
C PHE A 338 0.30 16.32 -13.68
N ARG A 339 -0.64 15.38 -13.79
CA ARG A 339 -2.03 15.61 -14.22
C ARG A 339 -2.93 15.72 -12.98
N ILE A 340 -3.78 16.74 -12.96
CA ILE A 340 -4.84 16.91 -11.95
C ILE A 340 -5.91 15.82 -12.12
N GLU A 341 -6.47 15.34 -11.01
CA GLU A 341 -7.57 14.37 -11.03
C GLU A 341 -8.81 14.97 -11.73
N PRO A 342 -9.45 14.28 -12.70
CA PRO A 342 -10.64 14.79 -13.35
C PRO A 342 -11.86 14.84 -12.40
N PRO A 343 -12.86 15.67 -12.70
CA PRO A 343 -14.15 15.64 -12.02
C PRO A 343 -14.82 14.26 -12.17
N GLY A 344 -15.75 13.95 -11.28
CA GLY A 344 -16.46 12.67 -11.26
C GLY A 344 -16.97 12.31 -9.87
N LEU A 345 -17.71 11.21 -9.75
CA LEU A 345 -18.30 10.80 -8.47
C LEU A 345 -17.25 10.19 -7.53
N PHE A 346 -17.36 10.47 -6.23
CA PHE A 346 -16.45 9.95 -5.21
C PHE A 346 -16.76 8.47 -4.91
N ARG A 347 -15.79 7.59 -5.18
CA ARG A 347 -15.88 6.14 -4.96
C ARG A 347 -15.14 5.77 -3.67
N GLY A 348 -15.73 6.13 -2.53
CA GLY A 348 -15.25 5.74 -1.21
C GLY A 348 -15.27 4.21 -1.04
N ARG A 349 -14.33 3.68 -0.25
CA ARG A 349 -14.18 2.23 0.01
C ARG A 349 -15.03 1.81 1.21
N GLY A 350 -15.51 0.56 1.20
CA GLY A 350 -16.56 0.10 2.12
C GLY A 350 -17.81 0.96 2.00
N ASP A 351 -18.54 1.09 3.09
CA ASP A 351 -19.79 1.85 3.15
C ASP A 351 -19.55 3.31 3.56
N HIS A 352 -18.65 3.96 2.80
CA HIS A 352 -18.23 5.34 3.01
C HIS A 352 -19.43 6.31 2.88
N PRO A 353 -19.77 7.09 3.91
CA PRO A 353 -20.99 7.91 3.94
C PRO A 353 -21.03 8.99 2.84
N LYS A 354 -19.86 9.48 2.41
CA LYS A 354 -19.68 10.41 1.27
C LYS A 354 -19.61 9.79 -0.13
N MET A 355 -19.80 8.48 -0.29
CA MET A 355 -19.77 7.87 -1.64
C MET A 355 -20.85 8.49 -2.54
N GLY A 356 -20.57 8.68 -3.82
CA GLY A 356 -21.49 9.29 -4.80
C GLY A 356 -21.47 10.82 -4.84
N MET A 357 -20.89 11.50 -3.86
CA MET A 357 -20.70 12.96 -3.91
C MET A 357 -19.84 13.41 -5.09
N LEU A 358 -20.07 14.61 -5.60
CA LEU A 358 -19.38 15.15 -6.78
C LEU A 358 -18.00 15.69 -6.43
N LYS A 359 -16.94 15.08 -6.99
CA LYS A 359 -15.59 15.69 -7.02
C LYS A 359 -15.61 16.80 -8.08
N ARG A 360 -15.49 18.06 -7.65
CA ARG A 360 -15.55 19.22 -8.55
C ARG A 360 -14.32 19.33 -9.45
N ARG A 361 -14.48 20.01 -10.58
CA ARG A 361 -13.41 20.34 -11.52
C ARG A 361 -12.50 21.42 -10.92
N ILE A 362 -11.29 21.03 -10.53
CA ILE A 362 -10.27 21.92 -9.96
C ILE A 362 -9.84 22.98 -10.99
N ARG A 363 -9.79 24.26 -10.59
CA ARG A 363 -9.42 25.41 -11.42
C ARG A 363 -8.03 25.95 -11.05
N PRO A 364 -7.39 26.80 -11.87
CA PRO A 364 -6.15 27.51 -11.51
C PRO A 364 -6.27 28.26 -10.16
N GLU A 365 -7.45 28.81 -9.89
CA GLU A 365 -7.79 29.56 -8.67
C GLU A 365 -7.90 28.67 -7.40
N ASP A 366 -7.88 27.34 -7.56
CA ASP A 366 -7.75 26.37 -6.45
C ASP A 366 -6.29 25.97 -6.18
N ILE A 367 -5.38 26.23 -7.13
CA ILE A 367 -4.04 25.64 -7.21
C ILE A 367 -2.98 26.54 -6.56
N ILE A 368 -2.20 25.95 -5.65
CA ILE A 368 -1.01 26.55 -5.02
C ILE A 368 0.24 25.96 -5.67
N ILE A 369 1.13 26.83 -6.16
CA ILE A 369 2.44 26.48 -6.75
C ILE A 369 3.55 26.60 -5.70
N ASN A 370 4.53 25.71 -5.73
CA ASN A 370 5.73 25.78 -4.88
C ASN A 370 7.01 25.51 -5.69
N CYS A 371 7.82 26.56 -5.88
CA CYS A 371 9.06 26.56 -6.66
C CYS A 371 10.14 27.41 -5.94
N SER A 372 11.40 27.43 -6.39
CA SER A 372 12.42 28.30 -5.80
C SER A 372 12.27 29.76 -6.31
N LYS A 373 12.73 30.74 -5.51
CA LYS A 373 12.58 32.19 -5.81
C LYS A 373 13.29 32.65 -7.09
N ASP A 374 14.30 31.89 -7.47
CA ASP A 374 15.21 32.06 -8.61
C ASP A 374 14.84 31.19 -9.83
N SER A 375 13.79 30.37 -9.73
CA SER A 375 13.28 29.55 -10.84
C SER A 375 12.33 30.33 -11.75
N LYS A 376 12.15 29.89 -13.01
CA LYS A 376 11.01 30.36 -13.80
C LYS A 376 9.72 29.73 -13.26
N CYS A 377 8.99 30.50 -12.45
CA CYS A 377 7.63 30.20 -12.02
C CYS A 377 6.74 29.78 -13.21
N PRO A 378 5.92 28.72 -13.09
CA PRO A 378 4.98 28.35 -14.14
C PRO A 378 3.89 29.40 -14.32
N GLU A 379 3.60 29.73 -15.58
CA GLU A 379 2.49 30.60 -15.98
C GLU A 379 1.14 29.85 -15.88
N PRO A 380 0.07 30.47 -15.37
CA PRO A 380 -1.27 29.89 -15.40
C PRO A 380 -1.85 29.86 -16.82
N PRO A 381 -2.93 29.10 -17.07
CA PRO A 381 -3.68 29.19 -18.33
C PRO A 381 -4.10 30.64 -18.65
N PRO A 382 -4.13 31.06 -19.94
CA PRO A 382 -4.50 32.43 -20.31
C PRO A 382 -5.84 32.88 -19.71
N GLY A 383 -5.87 34.09 -19.15
CA GLY A 383 -7.07 34.66 -18.50
C GLY A 383 -7.37 34.14 -17.08
N THR A 384 -6.52 33.27 -16.52
CA THR A 384 -6.69 32.68 -15.17
C THR A 384 -5.52 33.02 -14.25
N LYS A 385 -5.65 32.76 -12.95
CA LYS A 385 -4.56 32.96 -11.97
C LYS A 385 -4.42 31.78 -11.02
N TRP A 386 -3.19 31.53 -10.56
CA TRP A 386 -2.96 30.63 -9.43
C TRP A 386 -3.63 31.18 -8.16
N LYS A 387 -4.04 30.29 -7.25
CA LYS A 387 -4.48 30.67 -5.90
C LYS A 387 -3.38 31.39 -5.14
N GLU A 388 -2.16 30.86 -5.26
CA GLU A 388 -0.98 31.30 -4.54
C GLU A 388 0.28 30.74 -5.21
N VAL A 389 1.39 31.49 -5.18
CA VAL A 389 2.74 30.98 -5.49
C VAL A 389 3.58 31.16 -4.24
N ARG A 390 4.26 30.10 -3.78
CA ARG A 390 5.14 30.12 -2.61
C ARG A 390 6.50 29.47 -2.89
N HIS A 391 7.40 29.65 -1.93
CA HIS A 391 8.80 29.23 -2.01
C HIS A 391 9.24 28.52 -0.72
N ASP A 392 8.51 27.47 -0.32
CA ASP A 392 8.76 26.68 0.89
C ASP A 392 9.67 25.48 0.58
N ASN A 393 10.95 25.63 0.95
CA ASN A 393 11.98 24.60 0.79
C ASN A 393 12.03 23.55 1.91
N LYS A 394 11.09 23.59 2.87
CA LYS A 394 10.94 22.58 3.94
C LYS A 394 9.99 21.45 3.53
N VAL A 395 9.18 21.65 2.49
CA VAL A 395 8.23 20.67 1.95
C VAL A 395 8.69 20.03 0.64
N THR A 396 8.02 18.95 0.23
CA THR A 396 8.42 18.08 -0.91
C THR A 396 7.36 18.00 -2.01
N TRP A 397 6.50 19.01 -2.11
CA TRP A 397 5.46 19.10 -3.13
C TRP A 397 5.69 20.32 -4.03
N LEU A 398 5.26 20.19 -5.28
CA LEU A 398 5.46 21.18 -6.36
C LEU A 398 4.16 21.95 -6.62
N VAL A 399 3.03 21.27 -6.46
CA VAL A 399 1.68 21.81 -6.61
C VAL A 399 0.81 21.21 -5.51
N SER A 400 -0.13 21.99 -4.96
CA SER A 400 -1.17 21.49 -4.06
C SER A 400 -2.52 22.17 -4.30
N TRP A 401 -3.61 21.52 -3.86
CA TRP A 401 -4.96 22.07 -3.84
C TRP A 401 -5.81 21.39 -2.75
N THR A 402 -6.91 22.02 -2.35
CA THR A 402 -7.90 21.43 -1.45
C THR A 402 -8.98 20.70 -2.25
N GLU A 403 -9.22 19.41 -1.99
CA GLU A 403 -10.35 18.69 -2.59
C GLU A 403 -11.64 18.87 -1.77
N ASN A 404 -12.80 18.71 -2.42
CA ASN A 404 -14.09 19.19 -1.91
C ASN A 404 -14.95 18.14 -1.18
N ILE A 405 -14.48 16.90 -1.05
CA ILE A 405 -15.21 15.82 -0.39
C ILE A 405 -14.86 15.78 1.11
N GLN A 406 -13.56 15.82 1.44
CA GLN A 406 -13.05 15.75 2.82
C GLN A 406 -12.27 16.99 3.25
N GLY A 407 -12.24 18.05 2.42
CA GLY A 407 -11.43 19.24 2.68
C GLY A 407 -9.91 18.98 2.70
N SER A 408 -9.47 17.82 2.23
CA SER A 408 -8.08 17.38 2.36
C SER A 408 -7.17 18.03 1.32
N ILE A 409 -5.89 18.18 1.66
CA ILE A 409 -4.90 18.75 0.72
C ILE A 409 -4.33 17.63 -0.16
N LYS A 410 -4.52 17.77 -1.47
CA LYS A 410 -3.92 16.95 -2.52
C LYS A 410 -2.61 17.58 -3.00
N TYR A 411 -1.70 16.75 -3.51
CA TYR A 411 -0.35 17.17 -3.87
C TYR A 411 0.14 16.55 -5.18
N ILE A 412 0.95 17.31 -5.94
CA ILE A 412 1.87 16.79 -6.95
C ILE A 412 3.25 16.70 -6.33
N MET A 413 3.85 15.50 -6.39
CA MET A 413 5.18 15.21 -5.83
C MET A 413 6.05 14.45 -6.84
N LEU A 414 7.34 14.35 -6.54
CA LEU A 414 8.28 13.57 -7.36
C LEU A 414 8.00 12.06 -7.32
N ASN A 415 8.43 11.39 -8.39
CA ASN A 415 8.29 9.96 -8.63
C ASN A 415 9.06 9.13 -7.57
N PRO A 416 8.63 7.91 -7.21
CA PRO A 416 9.37 7.06 -6.28
C PRO A 416 10.84 6.75 -6.62
N SER A 417 11.30 6.96 -7.86
CA SER A 417 12.72 6.87 -8.23
C SER A 417 13.58 8.04 -7.75
N SER A 418 12.97 9.17 -7.38
CA SER A 418 13.66 10.42 -7.09
C SER A 418 14.41 10.43 -5.77
N ARG A 419 15.49 11.23 -5.63
CA ARG A 419 16.25 11.34 -4.36
C ARG A 419 15.34 11.58 -3.17
N ILE A 420 14.48 12.60 -3.25
CA ILE A 420 13.60 13.04 -2.16
C ILE A 420 12.56 12.00 -1.72
N LYS A 421 12.32 10.96 -2.53
CA LYS A 421 11.46 9.81 -2.22
C LYS A 421 12.28 8.60 -1.80
N GLY A 422 13.33 8.28 -2.56
CA GLY A 422 14.21 7.14 -2.33
C GLY A 422 14.96 7.25 -1.01
N GLU A 423 15.51 8.42 -0.67
CA GLU A 423 16.21 8.65 0.60
C GLU A 423 15.27 8.44 1.80
N LYS A 424 14.03 8.96 1.72
CA LYS A 424 13.01 8.74 2.77
C LYS A 424 12.59 7.26 2.87
N ASP A 425 12.53 6.54 1.75
CA ASP A 425 12.23 5.11 1.74
C ASP A 425 13.39 4.29 2.34
N TRP A 426 14.65 4.68 2.08
CA TRP A 426 15.86 4.12 2.71
C TRP A 426 15.93 4.40 4.22
N GLN A 427 15.77 5.66 4.64
CA GLN A 427 15.76 6.06 6.06
C GLN A 427 14.65 5.35 6.87
N LYS A 428 13.50 5.07 6.24
CA LYS A 428 12.42 4.24 6.81
C LYS A 428 12.91 2.82 7.09
N TYR A 429 13.64 2.18 6.16
CA TYR A 429 14.21 0.86 6.41
C TYR A 429 15.34 0.89 7.44
N GLU A 430 16.26 1.85 7.41
CA GLU A 430 17.29 2.00 8.46
C GLU A 430 16.69 2.21 9.86
N THR A 431 15.55 2.90 9.97
CA THR A 431 14.83 3.03 11.25
C THR A 431 14.22 1.70 11.71
N ALA A 432 13.77 0.84 10.79
CA ALA A 432 13.35 -0.53 11.12
C ALA A 432 14.53 -1.46 11.47
N ARG A 433 15.72 -1.25 10.90
CA ARG A 433 16.97 -1.93 11.29
C ARG A 433 17.49 -1.48 12.65
N ARG A 434 17.35 -0.19 12.99
CA ARG A 434 17.61 0.31 14.35
C ARG A 434 16.66 -0.34 15.36
N LEU A 435 15.38 -0.50 15.03
CA LEU A 435 14.42 -1.24 15.86
C LEU A 435 14.87 -2.70 16.08
N LYS A 436 15.34 -3.43 15.05
CA LYS A 436 15.87 -4.81 15.20
C LYS A 436 16.91 -4.93 16.33
N LYS A 437 17.74 -3.91 16.55
CA LYS A 437 18.80 -3.91 17.58
C LYS A 437 18.29 -3.68 19.01
N CYS A 438 17.07 -3.18 19.20
CA CYS A 438 16.52 -2.83 20.52
C CYS A 438 15.13 -3.42 20.81
N VAL A 439 14.52 -4.12 19.86
CA VAL A 439 13.14 -4.63 19.95
C VAL A 439 12.95 -5.55 21.16
N ASP A 440 13.93 -6.38 21.52
CA ASP A 440 13.77 -7.31 22.64
C ASP A 440 13.85 -6.62 24.02
N ARG A 441 14.55 -5.48 24.12
CA ARG A 441 14.44 -4.57 25.28
C ARG A 441 13.03 -3.97 25.38
N ILE A 442 12.45 -3.57 24.25
CA ILE A 442 11.09 -3.01 24.19
C ILE A 442 10.04 -4.08 24.55
N ARG A 443 10.25 -5.33 24.12
CA ARG A 443 9.42 -6.50 24.47
C ARG A 443 9.49 -6.83 25.95
N ALA A 444 10.69 -6.83 26.54
CA ALA A 444 10.85 -7.00 27.99
C ALA A 444 10.13 -5.88 28.76
N GLN A 445 10.25 -4.62 28.31
CA GLN A 445 9.55 -3.50 28.94
C GLN A 445 8.02 -3.64 28.86
N TYR A 446 7.45 -3.91 27.68
CA TYR A 446 5.98 -4.02 27.58
C TYR A 446 5.43 -5.25 28.34
N ARG A 447 6.20 -6.34 28.41
CA ARG A 447 5.85 -7.54 29.23
C ARG A 447 5.80 -7.22 30.72
N GLU A 448 6.61 -6.27 31.21
CA GLU A 448 6.54 -5.78 32.60
C GLU A 448 5.42 -4.76 32.80
N ASP A 449 5.24 -3.82 31.87
CA ASP A 449 4.18 -2.80 31.89
C ASP A 449 2.76 -3.40 32.04
N TRP A 450 2.52 -4.62 31.53
CA TRP A 450 1.27 -5.37 31.74
C TRP A 450 0.92 -5.60 33.22
N LYS A 451 1.89 -5.53 34.13
CA LYS A 451 1.72 -5.68 35.58
C LYS A 451 1.58 -4.35 36.31
N SER A 452 1.70 -3.21 35.61
CA SER A 452 1.65 -1.86 36.18
C SER A 452 0.39 -1.62 37.01
N LYS A 453 0.48 -0.72 38.00
CA LYS A 453 -0.69 -0.24 38.75
C LYS A 453 -1.54 0.72 37.92
N GLU A 454 -0.99 1.34 36.87
CA GLU A 454 -1.70 2.28 36.00
C GLU A 454 -2.37 1.59 34.81
N MET A 455 -3.70 1.74 34.69
CA MET A 455 -4.47 1.20 33.57
C MET A 455 -3.93 1.66 32.20
N ARG A 456 -3.60 2.95 32.09
CA ARG A 456 -3.04 3.57 30.87
C ARG A 456 -1.74 2.90 30.40
N VAL A 457 -0.88 2.50 31.33
CA VAL A 457 0.38 1.80 31.03
C VAL A 457 0.09 0.38 30.52
N ARG A 458 -0.86 -0.34 31.14
CA ARG A 458 -1.28 -1.67 30.66
C ARG A 458 -1.89 -1.61 29.26
N GLN A 459 -2.81 -0.68 29.02
CA GLN A 459 -3.46 -0.48 27.71
C GLN A 459 -2.43 -0.18 26.62
N ARG A 460 -1.51 0.77 26.87
CA ARG A 460 -0.38 1.07 25.99
C ARG A 460 0.45 -0.17 25.66
N ALA A 461 0.76 -0.99 26.66
CA ALA A 461 1.61 -2.17 26.52
C ALA A 461 0.92 -3.35 25.83
N VAL A 462 -0.41 -3.52 25.98
CA VAL A 462 -1.20 -4.51 25.23
C VAL A 462 -1.39 -4.07 23.78
N ALA A 463 -1.69 -2.80 23.51
CA ALA A 463 -1.75 -2.27 22.16
C ALA A 463 -0.39 -2.38 21.43
N LEU A 464 0.72 -2.11 22.13
CA LEU A 464 2.06 -2.30 21.57
C LEU A 464 2.36 -3.78 21.28
N TYR A 465 1.94 -4.70 22.15
CA TYR A 465 2.03 -6.15 21.90
C TYR A 465 1.25 -6.57 20.64
N PHE A 466 0.02 -6.09 20.43
CA PHE A 466 -0.73 -6.36 19.20
C PHE A 466 -0.05 -5.77 17.95
N ILE A 467 0.57 -4.59 18.05
CA ILE A 467 1.33 -3.99 16.94
C ILE A 467 2.63 -4.76 16.64
N ASP A 468 3.32 -5.29 17.67
CA ASP A 468 4.53 -6.12 17.51
C ASP A 468 4.23 -7.54 17.01
N LYS A 469 3.19 -8.22 17.52
CA LYS A 469 2.89 -9.62 17.17
C LYS A 469 1.99 -9.77 15.94
N LEU A 470 0.93 -8.98 15.86
CA LEU A 470 -0.10 -9.10 14.81
C LEU A 470 0.07 -8.09 13.67
N ALA A 471 1.14 -7.27 13.72
CA ALA A 471 1.42 -6.21 12.76
C ALA A 471 0.19 -5.32 12.47
N LEU A 472 -0.59 -5.00 13.49
CA LEU A 472 -1.75 -4.10 13.35
C LEU A 472 -1.29 -2.70 12.92
N ARG A 473 -2.22 -1.93 12.35
CA ARG A 473 -2.02 -0.50 12.09
C ARG A 473 -2.37 0.28 13.36
N ALA A 474 -1.77 1.46 13.54
CA ALA A 474 -1.90 2.25 14.76
C ALA A 474 -3.35 2.52 15.19
N GLY A 475 -4.27 2.75 14.24
CA GLY A 475 -5.66 3.10 14.55
C GLY A 475 -5.77 4.55 15.02
N ASN A 476 -5.64 5.49 14.07
CA ASN A 476 -6.04 6.87 14.36
C ASN A 476 -7.58 6.90 14.41
N GLU A 477 -8.08 7.58 15.44
CA GLU A 477 -9.44 8.12 15.54
C GLU A 477 -9.84 8.87 14.25
N LYS A 478 -11.14 8.91 13.98
CA LYS A 478 -11.72 9.56 12.80
C LYS A 478 -13.04 10.22 13.17
N GLU A 479 -13.36 11.26 12.43
CA GLU A 479 -14.65 11.92 12.48
C GLU A 479 -15.76 10.96 11.99
N GLU A 480 -16.75 10.76 12.85
CA GLU A 480 -17.92 9.91 12.61
C GLU A 480 -18.82 10.50 11.53
N GLY A 481 -19.49 9.68 10.73
CA GLY A 481 -20.34 10.14 9.62
C GLY A 481 -19.60 10.80 8.43
N GLU A 482 -18.32 11.16 8.60
CA GLU A 482 -17.46 11.77 7.58
C GLU A 482 -16.62 10.74 6.80
N THR A 483 -16.30 9.61 7.44
CA THR A 483 -15.46 8.54 6.88
C THR A 483 -16.14 7.17 6.99
N ALA A 484 -15.65 6.18 6.23
CA ALA A 484 -16.08 4.78 6.42
C ALA A 484 -15.54 4.27 7.76
N ASP A 485 -16.43 3.82 8.65
CA ASP A 485 -16.02 3.21 9.92
C ASP A 485 -15.08 2.03 9.67
N THR A 486 -13.88 2.16 10.21
CA THR A 486 -12.76 1.24 9.98
C THR A 486 -11.68 1.50 11.03
N VAL A 487 -11.27 0.48 11.79
CA VAL A 487 -10.47 0.67 12.99
C VAL A 487 -8.99 0.25 12.82
N GLY A 488 -8.20 0.52 13.86
CA GLY A 488 -6.87 -0.05 14.07
C GLY A 488 -6.58 -0.14 15.57
N CYS A 489 -5.37 -0.52 15.95
CA CYS A 489 -5.07 -1.01 17.29
C CYS A 489 -5.46 -0.07 18.46
N CYS A 490 -5.25 1.24 18.34
CA CYS A 490 -5.60 2.21 19.39
C CYS A 490 -7.03 2.75 19.29
N SER A 491 -7.84 2.25 18.36
CA SER A 491 -9.24 2.64 18.13
C SER A 491 -10.14 1.40 17.99
N LEU A 492 -9.78 0.30 18.65
CA LEU A 492 -10.61 -0.90 18.71
C LEU A 492 -11.69 -0.66 19.76
N ARG A 493 -12.96 -0.73 19.36
CA ARG A 493 -14.11 -0.83 20.28
C ARG A 493 -14.25 -2.25 20.85
N VAL A 494 -14.99 -2.42 21.94
CA VAL A 494 -15.21 -3.69 22.66
C VAL A 494 -15.77 -4.79 21.74
N GLU A 495 -16.72 -4.46 20.85
CA GLU A 495 -17.35 -5.39 19.88
C GLU A 495 -16.37 -6.17 18.99
N HIS A 496 -15.16 -5.64 18.78
CA HIS A 496 -14.21 -6.18 17.80
C HIS A 496 -13.40 -7.37 18.31
N ILE A 497 -13.55 -7.75 19.58
CA ILE A 497 -12.83 -8.90 20.17
C ILE A 497 -13.72 -9.80 21.03
N ASN A 498 -13.60 -11.11 20.82
CA ASN A 498 -14.16 -12.14 21.69
C ASN A 498 -13.05 -12.83 22.49
N LEU A 499 -13.29 -13.07 23.78
CA LEU A 499 -12.30 -13.65 24.71
C LEU A 499 -12.68 -15.08 25.09
N TYR A 500 -11.96 -16.06 24.55
CA TYR A 500 -12.15 -17.49 24.83
C TYR A 500 -11.07 -18.00 25.79
N PRO A 501 -11.42 -18.41 27.03
CA PRO A 501 -10.45 -19.00 27.97
C PRO A 501 -9.75 -20.24 27.40
N GLU A 502 -10.48 -21.01 26.59
CA GLU A 502 -9.97 -22.09 25.75
C GLU A 502 -10.74 -22.07 24.41
N ASN A 503 -10.05 -22.31 23.28
CA ASN A 503 -10.66 -22.51 21.97
C ASN A 503 -9.79 -23.44 21.14
N GLU A 504 -10.37 -24.43 20.45
CA GLU A 504 -9.63 -25.35 19.54
C GLU A 504 -8.39 -26.01 20.18
N GLY A 505 -8.44 -26.29 21.51
CA GLY A 505 -7.33 -26.86 22.28
C GLY A 505 -6.20 -25.89 22.63
N GLN A 506 -6.45 -24.57 22.55
CA GLN A 506 -5.51 -23.50 22.87
C GLN A 506 -6.05 -22.62 24.01
N GLU A 507 -5.25 -22.39 25.06
CA GLU A 507 -5.62 -21.47 26.16
C GLU A 507 -5.51 -19.98 25.74
N TYR A 508 -6.35 -19.14 26.33
CA TYR A 508 -6.33 -17.66 26.21
C TYR A 508 -6.41 -17.14 24.76
N VAL A 509 -7.37 -17.64 23.99
CA VAL A 509 -7.59 -17.21 22.61
C VAL A 509 -8.39 -15.92 22.56
N VAL A 510 -7.82 -14.91 21.90
CA VAL A 510 -8.51 -13.69 21.49
C VAL A 510 -8.90 -13.86 20.03
N GLU A 511 -10.20 -13.89 19.74
CA GLU A 511 -10.69 -13.68 18.40
C GLU A 511 -10.77 -12.17 18.14
N PHE A 512 -10.29 -11.75 16.97
CA PHE A 512 -10.45 -10.40 16.45
C PHE A 512 -11.34 -10.47 15.22
N ASP A 513 -12.34 -9.59 15.13
CA ASP A 513 -13.06 -9.34 13.89
C ASP A 513 -13.37 -7.85 13.72
N PHE A 514 -12.76 -7.22 12.71
CA PHE A 514 -12.99 -5.79 12.45
C PHE A 514 -12.67 -5.37 11.02
N LEU A 515 -13.30 -4.29 10.54
CA LEU A 515 -12.94 -3.68 9.26
C LEU A 515 -11.70 -2.79 9.42
N GLY A 516 -10.56 -3.23 8.90
CA GLY A 516 -9.33 -2.44 8.90
C GLY A 516 -9.30 -1.37 7.78
N LYS A 517 -8.15 -0.69 7.63
CA LYS A 517 -7.91 0.27 6.52
C LYS A 517 -8.37 -0.32 5.17
N ASP A 518 -9.04 0.52 4.38
CA ASP A 518 -9.65 0.18 3.07
C ASP A 518 -10.88 -0.75 3.18
N SER A 519 -11.45 -0.88 4.38
CA SER A 519 -12.58 -1.76 4.74
C SER A 519 -12.29 -3.25 4.47
N ILE A 520 -11.02 -3.63 4.64
CA ILE A 520 -10.57 -5.02 4.56
C ILE A 520 -10.73 -5.65 5.95
N ARG A 521 -11.63 -6.64 6.07
CA ARG A 521 -11.85 -7.42 7.29
C ARG A 521 -10.53 -8.04 7.79
N TYR A 522 -10.22 -7.81 9.05
CA TYR A 522 -9.21 -8.55 9.80
C TYR A 522 -9.98 -9.52 10.70
N TYR A 523 -10.00 -10.79 10.31
CA TYR A 523 -10.49 -11.89 11.13
C TYR A 523 -9.30 -12.75 11.54
N ASN A 524 -9.11 -13.02 12.83
CA ASN A 524 -8.01 -13.86 13.31
C ASN A 524 -8.27 -14.39 14.74
N LYS A 525 -8.05 -15.69 14.99
CA LYS A 525 -8.00 -16.28 16.33
C LYS A 525 -6.56 -16.38 16.80
N VAL A 526 -6.24 -15.83 17.97
CA VAL A 526 -4.86 -15.66 18.44
C VAL A 526 -4.74 -16.05 19.92
N PRO A 527 -3.99 -17.12 20.27
CA PRO A 527 -3.53 -17.33 21.64
C PRO A 527 -2.63 -16.18 22.10
N VAL A 528 -2.94 -15.59 23.26
CA VAL A 528 -2.13 -14.53 23.85
C VAL A 528 -1.56 -14.93 25.20
N GLU A 529 -0.49 -14.25 25.64
CA GLU A 529 0.06 -14.48 26.97
C GLU A 529 -1.01 -14.22 28.04
N LYS A 530 -1.15 -15.10 29.04
CA LYS A 530 -2.22 -15.09 30.08
C LYS A 530 -2.45 -13.73 30.75
N ARG A 531 -1.41 -12.89 30.86
CA ARG A 531 -1.47 -11.52 31.38
C ARG A 531 -2.16 -10.54 30.42
N VAL A 532 -1.98 -10.69 29.11
CA VAL A 532 -2.70 -9.94 28.08
C VAL A 532 -4.19 -10.28 28.16
N PHE A 533 -4.56 -11.57 28.14
CA PHE A 533 -5.97 -12.00 28.22
C PHE A 533 -6.67 -11.46 29.47
N LYS A 534 -6.08 -11.65 30.66
CA LYS A 534 -6.59 -11.09 31.92
C LYS A 534 -6.70 -9.56 31.92
N ASN A 535 -5.82 -8.85 31.20
CA ASN A 535 -5.92 -7.41 31.06
C ASN A 535 -7.03 -7.00 30.08
N LEU A 536 -7.26 -7.74 28.99
CA LEU A 536 -8.40 -7.49 28.08
C LEU A 536 -9.74 -7.65 28.81
N GLN A 537 -9.89 -8.66 29.67
CA GLN A 537 -11.07 -8.80 30.53
C GLN A 537 -11.32 -7.54 31.38
N LEU A 538 -10.26 -6.96 31.97
CA LEU A 538 -10.31 -5.70 32.74
C LEU A 538 -10.48 -4.43 31.87
N PHE A 539 -10.24 -4.52 30.55
CA PHE A 539 -10.42 -3.41 29.60
C PHE A 539 -11.83 -3.37 29.02
N MET A 540 -12.57 -4.48 29.09
CA MET A 540 -13.98 -4.64 28.68
C MET A 540 -14.95 -4.59 29.87
N GLU A 541 -14.44 -4.49 31.10
CA GLU A 541 -15.23 -4.49 32.33
C GLU A 541 -16.01 -3.17 32.49
N ASN A 542 -17.34 -3.26 32.63
CA ASN A 542 -18.28 -2.12 32.70
C ASN A 542 -18.23 -1.21 31.47
N LYS A 543 -18.27 -1.81 30.27
CA LYS A 543 -18.34 -1.12 28.97
C LYS A 543 -19.41 -1.74 28.06
N GLU A 544 -19.97 -0.91 27.20
CA GLU A 544 -20.85 -1.32 26.11
C GLU A 544 -20.05 -1.75 24.87
N PRO A 545 -20.65 -2.45 23.88
CA PRO A 545 -19.94 -2.92 22.69
C PRO A 545 -19.25 -1.80 21.89
N ASP A 546 -19.86 -0.60 21.88
CA ASP A 546 -19.41 0.57 21.12
C ASP A 546 -18.27 1.34 21.82
N ASP A 547 -17.96 1.06 23.09
CA ASP A 547 -16.90 1.76 23.83
C ASP A 547 -15.50 1.38 23.34
N ASP A 548 -14.57 2.34 23.37
CA ASP A 548 -13.14 2.08 23.10
C ASP A 548 -12.55 1.08 24.11
N LEU A 549 -12.01 -0.04 23.61
CA LEU A 549 -11.25 -1.03 24.38
C LEU A 549 -10.07 -0.39 25.13
N PHE A 550 -9.47 0.64 24.54
CA PHE A 550 -8.30 1.33 25.08
C PHE A 550 -8.60 2.80 25.47
N ASP A 551 -9.64 3.01 26.29
CA ASP A 551 -10.19 4.32 26.74
C ASP A 551 -9.17 5.39 27.22
N ARG A 552 -7.92 5.03 27.53
CA ARG A 552 -6.87 5.98 28.01
C ARG A 552 -5.68 6.09 27.05
N LEU A 553 -5.84 5.58 25.83
CA LEU A 553 -4.80 5.50 24.81
C LEU A 553 -5.29 6.16 23.51
N ASN A 554 -4.37 6.82 22.82
CA ASN A 554 -4.53 7.16 21.40
C ASN A 554 -3.17 7.08 20.72
N THR A 555 -3.13 7.23 19.39
CA THR A 555 -1.87 7.07 18.65
C THR A 555 -0.84 8.16 18.94
N SER A 556 -1.25 9.34 19.43
CA SER A 556 -0.31 10.37 19.89
C SER A 556 0.42 9.90 21.16
N ILE A 557 -0.33 9.41 22.15
CA ILE A 557 0.20 8.86 23.41
C ILE A 557 1.15 7.68 23.11
N LEU A 558 0.74 6.75 22.24
CA LEU A 558 1.58 5.60 21.87
C LEU A 558 2.87 6.03 21.15
N ASN A 559 2.77 6.89 20.14
CA ASN A 559 3.94 7.30 19.37
C ASN A 559 4.91 8.18 20.18
N LYS A 560 4.42 8.99 21.13
CA LYS A 560 5.29 9.71 22.08
C LYS A 560 6.13 8.73 22.89
N HIS A 561 5.51 7.72 23.48
CA HIS A 561 6.24 6.71 24.25
C HIS A 561 7.21 5.89 23.39
N LEU A 562 6.85 5.60 22.14
CA LEU A 562 7.76 4.94 21.21
C LEU A 562 9.01 5.79 20.89
N GLN A 563 8.84 7.10 20.69
CA GLN A 563 9.97 8.03 20.51
C GLN A 563 10.90 8.05 21.74
N GLU A 564 10.34 8.00 22.96
CA GLU A 564 11.11 7.89 24.22
C GLU A 564 11.93 6.58 24.31
N LEU A 565 11.51 5.51 23.60
CA LEU A 565 12.22 4.23 23.57
C LEU A 565 13.30 4.14 22.48
N MET A 566 13.14 4.84 21.34
CA MET A 566 14.15 4.99 20.28
C MET A 566 13.79 6.14 19.32
N ASP A 567 14.78 6.97 18.95
CA ASP A 567 14.55 8.11 18.07
C ASP A 567 14.00 7.77 16.68
N GLY A 568 12.83 8.34 16.37
CA GLY A 568 12.07 8.12 15.13
C GLY A 568 11.15 6.90 15.17
N LEU A 569 11.09 6.17 16.30
CA LEU A 569 10.23 5.01 16.45
C LEU A 569 8.76 5.43 16.56
N THR A 570 7.93 4.77 15.77
CA THR A 570 6.49 4.98 15.68
C THR A 570 5.82 3.66 15.31
N ALA A 571 4.53 3.49 15.60
CA ALA A 571 3.82 2.21 15.41
C ALA A 571 3.94 1.64 13.98
N LYS A 572 4.06 2.51 12.96
CA LYS A 572 4.30 2.11 11.56
C LYS A 572 5.63 1.35 11.33
N VAL A 573 6.64 1.59 12.17
CA VAL A 573 7.98 0.98 12.03
C VAL A 573 7.93 -0.51 12.34
N PHE A 574 7.13 -0.94 13.33
CA PHE A 574 6.93 -2.36 13.64
C PHE A 574 6.41 -3.14 12.42
N ARG A 575 5.45 -2.60 11.67
CA ARG A 575 4.98 -3.23 10.41
C ARG A 575 6.07 -3.38 9.36
N THR A 576 6.98 -2.40 9.24
CA THR A 576 8.11 -2.45 8.30
C THR A 576 9.20 -3.42 8.76
N TYR A 577 9.50 -3.42 10.06
CA TYR A 577 10.43 -4.33 10.72
C TYR A 577 9.97 -5.79 10.58
N ASN A 578 8.76 -6.11 11.06
CA ASN A 578 8.19 -7.45 11.00
C ASN A 578 8.09 -7.98 9.56
N ALA A 579 7.60 -7.16 8.62
CA ALA A 579 7.54 -7.56 7.22
C ALA A 579 8.93 -7.90 6.65
N SER A 580 9.94 -7.05 6.92
CA SER A 580 11.29 -7.24 6.38
C SER A 580 12.01 -8.44 7.02
N ILE A 581 11.96 -8.59 8.34
CA ILE A 581 12.62 -9.71 9.03
C ILE A 581 11.95 -11.06 8.71
N THR A 582 10.62 -11.10 8.59
CA THR A 582 9.90 -12.30 8.14
C THR A 582 10.28 -12.68 6.71
N LEU A 583 10.45 -11.71 5.78
CA LEU A 583 10.96 -12.03 4.44
C LEU A 583 12.37 -12.62 4.49
N GLN A 584 13.29 -11.99 5.22
CA GLN A 584 14.68 -12.46 5.31
C GLN A 584 14.75 -13.89 5.86
N GLN A 585 14.00 -14.18 6.92
CA GLN A 585 13.97 -15.51 7.53
C GLN A 585 13.29 -16.54 6.61
N GLN A 586 12.14 -16.23 6.02
CA GLN A 586 11.45 -17.15 5.12
C GLN A 586 12.22 -17.41 3.82
N LEU A 587 12.96 -16.43 3.28
CA LEU A 587 13.87 -16.67 2.15
C LEU A 587 15.05 -17.58 2.54
N LYS A 588 15.50 -17.53 3.80
CA LYS A 588 16.58 -18.36 4.36
C LYS A 588 16.12 -19.81 4.65
N GLU A 589 14.84 -19.99 4.95
CA GLU A 589 14.21 -21.30 5.22
C GLU A 589 13.69 -21.99 3.96
N LEU A 590 13.08 -21.25 3.03
CA LEU A 590 12.35 -21.82 1.88
C LEU A 590 13.18 -21.97 0.60
N THR A 591 14.41 -21.43 0.52
CA THR A 591 15.23 -21.51 -0.70
C THR A 591 16.28 -22.60 -0.59
N THR A 592 16.20 -23.65 -1.41
CA THR A 592 17.27 -24.67 -1.50
C THR A 592 18.32 -24.29 -2.54
N ALA A 593 19.53 -24.83 -2.42
CA ALA A 593 20.63 -24.53 -3.33
C ALA A 593 20.43 -25.11 -4.74
N ASP A 594 19.88 -26.32 -4.82
CA ASP A 594 19.68 -27.14 -6.03
C ASP A 594 18.45 -26.76 -6.86
N GLU A 595 17.49 -26.01 -6.30
CA GLU A 595 16.32 -25.49 -7.02
C GLU A 595 16.71 -24.70 -8.29
N ASN A 596 15.99 -24.95 -9.40
CA ASN A 596 16.10 -24.10 -10.59
C ASN A 596 15.45 -22.70 -10.38
N ILE A 597 15.77 -21.75 -11.26
CA ILE A 597 15.30 -20.36 -11.14
C ILE A 597 13.75 -20.26 -11.03
N PRO A 598 12.93 -20.98 -11.82
CA PRO A 598 11.48 -21.05 -11.60
C PRO A 598 11.07 -21.48 -10.18
N ALA A 599 11.69 -22.51 -9.61
CA ALA A 599 11.40 -22.98 -8.26
C ALA A 599 11.81 -21.94 -7.20
N LYS A 600 13.04 -21.39 -7.26
CA LYS A 600 13.47 -20.32 -6.34
C LYS A 600 12.53 -19.09 -6.38
N ILE A 601 11.94 -18.76 -7.54
CA ILE A 601 10.93 -17.68 -7.65
C ILE A 601 9.61 -18.04 -6.93
N LEU A 602 9.18 -19.31 -6.94
CA LEU A 602 8.04 -19.76 -6.12
C LEU A 602 8.34 -19.64 -4.64
N SER A 603 9.55 -20.04 -4.21
CA SER A 603 10.03 -19.93 -2.83
C SER A 603 10.08 -18.46 -2.37
N TYR A 604 10.50 -17.53 -3.23
CA TYR A 604 10.39 -16.09 -3.00
C TYR A 604 8.93 -15.63 -2.86
N ASN A 605 8.02 -16.07 -3.74
CA ASN A 605 6.62 -15.67 -3.70
C ASN A 605 5.91 -16.21 -2.45
N ARG A 606 6.24 -17.42 -1.99
CA ARG A 606 5.80 -17.99 -0.71
C ARG A 606 6.28 -17.17 0.48
N ALA A 607 7.56 -16.81 0.53
CA ALA A 607 8.12 -15.94 1.58
C ALA A 607 7.42 -14.57 1.63
N ASN A 608 7.16 -13.95 0.47
CA ASN A 608 6.39 -12.70 0.41
C ASN A 608 4.89 -12.91 0.75
N ARG A 609 4.33 -14.11 0.55
CA ARG A 609 2.94 -14.41 0.92
C ARG A 609 2.76 -14.57 2.43
N ALA A 610 3.73 -15.16 3.14
CA ALA A 610 3.76 -15.15 4.61
C ALA A 610 3.73 -13.71 5.16
N VAL A 611 4.53 -12.80 4.59
CA VAL A 611 4.50 -11.38 4.93
C VAL A 611 3.17 -10.71 4.58
N ALA A 612 2.56 -11.06 3.45
CA ALA A 612 1.28 -10.50 3.03
C ALA A 612 0.12 -10.96 3.92
N ILE A 613 0.13 -12.21 4.41
CA ILE A 613 -0.79 -12.71 5.45
C ILE A 613 -0.59 -11.92 6.75
N LEU A 614 0.65 -11.85 7.27
CA LEU A 614 0.98 -11.10 8.49
C LEU A 614 0.54 -9.62 8.41
N CYS A 615 0.61 -9.00 7.23
CA CYS A 615 0.18 -7.62 7.04
C CYS A 615 -1.32 -7.43 6.75
N ASN A 616 -2.11 -8.51 6.73
CA ASN A 616 -3.48 -8.62 6.21
C ASN A 616 -3.67 -7.91 4.85
N HIS A 617 -2.82 -8.24 3.88
CA HIS A 617 -2.89 -7.75 2.51
C HIS A 617 -3.72 -8.70 1.64
N GLN A 618 -5.05 -8.66 1.81
CA GLN A 618 -6.00 -9.45 1.03
C GLN A 618 -6.40 -8.77 -0.30
N ARG A 619 -6.99 -9.56 -1.20
CA ARG A 619 -7.81 -9.12 -2.35
C ARG A 619 -8.98 -10.08 -2.56
N ALA A 620 -10.06 -9.60 -3.17
CA ALA A 620 -11.10 -10.48 -3.69
C ALA A 620 -10.53 -11.40 -4.81
N PRO A 621 -11.03 -12.64 -4.96
CA PRO A 621 -10.72 -13.48 -6.11
C PRO A 621 -11.05 -12.77 -7.44
N PRO A 622 -10.18 -12.80 -8.46
CA PRO A 622 -10.50 -12.19 -9.75
C PRO A 622 -11.72 -12.86 -10.40
N LYS A 623 -12.69 -12.08 -10.92
CA LYS A 623 -13.93 -12.59 -11.55
C LYS A 623 -13.73 -13.57 -12.72
N THR A 624 -12.51 -13.66 -13.28
CA THR A 624 -12.14 -14.60 -14.35
C THR A 624 -11.11 -15.65 -13.91
N PHE A 625 -10.95 -15.88 -12.60
CA PHE A 625 -9.89 -16.69 -12.03
C PHE A 625 -9.98 -18.16 -12.44
N GLU A 626 -11.09 -18.84 -12.16
CA GLU A 626 -11.33 -20.26 -12.50
C GLU A 626 -11.11 -20.54 -13.98
N LYS A 627 -11.71 -19.71 -14.85
CA LYS A 627 -11.51 -19.81 -16.30
C LYS A 627 -10.05 -19.62 -16.69
N SER A 628 -9.28 -18.80 -15.97
CA SER A 628 -7.84 -18.69 -16.19
C SER A 628 -7.02 -19.85 -15.62
N MET A 629 -7.52 -20.59 -14.63
CA MET A 629 -6.89 -21.80 -14.09
C MET A 629 -7.19 -23.03 -14.96
N GLN A 630 -8.44 -23.23 -15.39
CA GLN A 630 -8.81 -24.22 -16.42
C GLN A 630 -7.94 -24.05 -17.69
N ASN A 631 -7.79 -22.82 -18.18
CA ASN A 631 -6.93 -22.49 -19.32
C ASN A 631 -5.42 -22.67 -19.08
N LEU A 632 -4.99 -22.88 -17.83
CA LEU A 632 -3.59 -23.19 -17.48
C LEU A 632 -3.41 -24.70 -17.27
N GLN A 633 -4.37 -25.35 -16.62
CA GLN A 633 -4.40 -26.80 -16.42
C GLN A 633 -4.40 -27.54 -17.76
N ALA A 634 -5.28 -27.17 -18.71
CA ALA A 634 -5.28 -27.74 -20.06
C ALA A 634 -3.94 -27.57 -20.83
N LYS A 635 -3.07 -26.62 -20.43
CA LYS A 635 -1.71 -26.45 -20.98
C LYS A 635 -0.66 -27.28 -20.24
N ILE A 636 -0.89 -27.59 -18.96
CA ILE A 636 -0.09 -28.54 -18.17
C ILE A 636 -0.35 -29.96 -18.70
N ASP A 637 -1.61 -30.32 -18.92
CA ASP A 637 -2.01 -31.66 -19.37
C ASP A 637 -1.49 -31.94 -20.78
N ALA A 638 -1.73 -31.03 -21.74
CA ALA A 638 -1.14 -31.10 -23.08
C ALA A 638 0.41 -31.05 -23.10
N LYS A 639 1.06 -30.68 -21.99
CA LYS A 639 2.52 -30.80 -21.80
C LYS A 639 2.96 -32.10 -21.14
N LYS A 640 2.10 -32.72 -20.32
CA LYS A 640 2.27 -34.10 -19.81
C LYS A 640 2.18 -35.10 -20.96
N ASP A 641 1.26 -34.91 -21.91
CA ASP A 641 1.14 -35.72 -23.11
C ASP A 641 2.41 -35.65 -23.98
N GLN A 642 2.86 -34.43 -24.30
CA GLN A 642 4.12 -34.19 -25.04
C GLN A 642 5.34 -34.78 -24.31
N LEU A 643 5.34 -34.81 -22.98
CA LEU A 643 6.39 -35.43 -22.19
C LEU A 643 6.34 -36.95 -22.23
N SER A 644 5.14 -37.54 -22.20
CA SER A 644 4.91 -38.98 -22.34
C SER A 644 5.38 -39.48 -23.71
N ASP A 645 5.01 -38.77 -24.77
CA ASP A 645 5.47 -39.03 -26.15
C ASP A 645 7.00 -38.94 -26.26
N ALA A 646 7.61 -37.84 -25.80
CA ALA A 646 9.06 -37.66 -25.86
C ALA A 646 9.81 -38.74 -25.03
N LYS A 647 9.23 -39.21 -23.92
CA LYS A 647 9.76 -40.34 -23.13
C LYS A 647 9.63 -41.67 -23.85
N ARG A 648 8.53 -41.91 -24.59
CA ARG A 648 8.34 -43.09 -25.47
C ARG A 648 9.36 -43.09 -26.61
N GLU A 649 9.56 -41.96 -27.29
CA GLU A 649 10.60 -41.79 -28.31
C GLU A 649 12.01 -42.03 -27.76
N LEU A 650 12.33 -41.50 -26.58
CA LEU A 650 13.62 -41.72 -25.92
C LEU A 650 13.83 -43.20 -25.53
N LYS A 651 12.77 -43.92 -25.15
CA LYS A 651 12.82 -45.36 -24.87
C LYS A 651 13.11 -46.17 -26.14
N SER A 652 12.45 -45.84 -27.25
CA SER A 652 12.73 -46.44 -28.58
C SER A 652 14.16 -46.16 -29.04
N ALA A 653 14.60 -44.90 -29.06
CA ALA A 653 15.96 -44.55 -29.48
C ALA A 653 17.05 -45.26 -28.64
N LYS A 654 16.80 -45.46 -27.33
CA LYS A 654 17.70 -46.24 -26.44
C LYS A 654 17.73 -47.73 -26.78
N ALA A 655 16.64 -48.31 -27.30
CA ALA A 655 16.62 -49.69 -27.78
C ALA A 655 17.41 -49.81 -29.09
N ASP A 656 17.15 -48.93 -30.07
CA ASP A 656 17.86 -48.90 -31.35
C ASP A 656 19.38 -48.75 -31.17
N ALA A 657 19.80 -47.88 -30.24
CA ALA A 657 21.22 -47.68 -29.90
C ALA A 657 21.87 -48.88 -29.21
N LYS A 658 21.11 -49.73 -28.48
CA LYS A 658 21.63 -51.00 -27.94
C LYS A 658 21.87 -52.02 -29.05
N VAL A 659 20.99 -52.07 -30.06
CA VAL A 659 21.08 -53.02 -31.18
C VAL A 659 22.17 -52.60 -32.16
N ARG A 660 22.16 -51.36 -32.64
CA ARG A 660 23.03 -50.89 -33.74
C ARG A 660 24.39 -50.35 -33.29
N LYS A 661 24.50 -49.85 -32.04
CA LYS A 661 25.73 -49.36 -31.36
C LYS A 661 26.53 -48.23 -32.05
N ASP A 662 26.06 -47.75 -33.20
CA ASP A 662 26.68 -46.72 -34.03
C ASP A 662 26.58 -45.29 -33.46
N GLU A 663 27.37 -44.36 -33.99
CA GLU A 663 27.34 -42.96 -33.53
C GLU A 663 26.02 -42.24 -33.83
N LYS A 664 25.34 -42.57 -34.93
CA LYS A 664 24.11 -41.89 -35.35
C LYS A 664 22.95 -42.24 -34.42
N THR A 665 22.84 -43.48 -33.94
CA THR A 665 21.87 -43.84 -32.89
C THR A 665 22.24 -43.27 -31.51
N LYS A 666 23.52 -43.28 -31.10
CA LYS A 666 23.98 -42.58 -29.88
C LYS A 666 23.59 -41.10 -29.88
N LYS A 667 23.81 -40.40 -31.01
CA LYS A 667 23.44 -38.99 -31.21
C LYS A 667 21.93 -38.76 -31.27
N ALA A 668 21.16 -39.74 -31.75
CA ALA A 668 19.69 -39.70 -31.67
C ALA A 668 19.19 -39.76 -30.21
N VAL A 669 19.75 -40.66 -29.39
CA VAL A 669 19.45 -40.75 -27.94
C VAL A 669 19.78 -39.44 -27.22
N GLU A 670 20.94 -38.83 -27.51
CA GLU A 670 21.32 -37.54 -26.93
C GLU A 670 20.31 -36.43 -27.27
N ASN A 671 19.92 -36.32 -28.54
CA ASN A 671 18.94 -35.33 -29.01
C ASN A 671 17.54 -35.54 -28.39
N LYS A 672 17.07 -36.79 -28.28
CA LYS A 672 15.80 -37.11 -27.61
C LYS A 672 15.88 -36.87 -26.10
N ARG A 673 17.01 -37.16 -25.44
CA ARG A 673 17.23 -36.82 -24.01
C ARG A 673 17.14 -35.31 -23.78
N LYS A 674 17.83 -34.52 -24.62
CA LYS A 674 17.75 -33.05 -24.61
C LYS A 674 16.35 -32.54 -24.99
N ALA A 675 15.51 -33.30 -25.70
CA ALA A 675 14.12 -32.94 -25.95
C ALA A 675 13.24 -33.16 -24.71
N VAL A 676 13.35 -34.33 -24.07
CA VAL A 676 12.66 -34.65 -22.81
C VAL A 676 12.96 -33.59 -21.74
N GLN A 677 14.23 -33.29 -21.47
CA GLN A 677 14.62 -32.29 -20.46
C GLN A 677 13.98 -30.91 -20.71
N ARG A 678 13.99 -30.42 -21.96
CA ARG A 678 13.35 -29.14 -22.34
C ARG A 678 11.83 -29.14 -22.20
N ILE A 679 11.18 -30.31 -22.22
CA ILE A 679 9.73 -30.43 -21.97
C ILE A 679 9.46 -30.52 -20.47
N GLU A 680 10.31 -31.21 -19.70
CA GLU A 680 10.25 -31.25 -18.22
C GLU A 680 10.42 -29.85 -17.61
N GLU A 681 11.40 -29.07 -18.08
CA GLU A 681 11.59 -27.65 -17.71
C GLU A 681 10.36 -26.79 -18.04
N GLN A 682 9.70 -27.03 -19.18
CA GLN A 682 8.50 -26.30 -19.60
C GLN A 682 7.28 -26.68 -18.77
N LEU A 683 7.11 -27.96 -18.47
CA LEU A 683 6.02 -28.50 -17.67
C LEU A 683 6.13 -27.99 -16.23
N MET A 684 7.29 -28.18 -15.58
CA MET A 684 7.55 -27.72 -14.22
C MET A 684 7.33 -26.21 -14.09
N LYS A 685 7.71 -25.42 -15.10
CA LYS A 685 7.45 -23.97 -15.13
C LYS A 685 5.95 -23.61 -15.21
N LEU A 686 5.13 -24.42 -15.90
CA LEU A 686 3.68 -24.22 -15.95
C LEU A 686 3.01 -24.66 -14.65
N GLU A 687 3.44 -25.78 -14.06
CA GLU A 687 2.95 -26.28 -12.77
C GLU A 687 3.27 -25.29 -11.65
N VAL A 688 4.51 -24.81 -11.56
CA VAL A 688 4.92 -23.70 -10.66
C VAL A 688 4.04 -22.46 -10.87
N GLN A 689 3.69 -22.11 -12.11
CA GLN A 689 2.79 -20.97 -12.39
C GLN A 689 1.33 -21.23 -12.01
N ALA A 690 0.86 -22.48 -12.00
CA ALA A 690 -0.47 -22.82 -11.49
C ALA A 690 -0.49 -22.77 -9.97
N THR A 691 0.49 -23.39 -9.30
CA THR A 691 0.69 -23.32 -7.86
C THR A 691 0.75 -21.87 -7.39
N ASP A 692 1.63 -21.03 -7.95
CA ASP A 692 1.77 -19.61 -7.59
C ASP A 692 0.47 -18.80 -7.78
N ARG A 693 -0.42 -19.22 -8.68
CA ARG A 693 -1.71 -18.55 -8.92
C ARG A 693 -2.79 -18.95 -7.94
N GLU A 694 -2.96 -20.23 -7.66
CA GLU A 694 -3.93 -20.72 -6.69
C GLU A 694 -3.54 -20.30 -5.28
N GLU A 695 -2.27 -20.49 -4.92
CA GLU A 695 -1.70 -20.04 -3.65
C GLU A 695 -1.91 -18.54 -3.38
N ASN A 696 -1.91 -17.71 -4.42
CA ASN A 696 -2.10 -16.26 -4.31
C ASN A 696 -3.50 -15.79 -4.74
N LYS A 697 -4.52 -16.65 -4.82
CA LYS A 697 -5.91 -16.29 -5.23
C LYS A 697 -6.42 -15.01 -4.55
N GLN A 698 -6.48 -15.01 -3.21
CA GLN A 698 -6.76 -13.83 -2.37
C GLN A 698 -5.49 -13.04 -1.92
N ILE A 699 -4.31 -13.50 -2.34
CA ILE A 699 -2.94 -12.99 -2.11
C ILE A 699 -2.59 -11.59 -2.69
N ALA A 700 -2.65 -10.45 -1.97
CA ALA A 700 -2.22 -9.14 -2.49
C ALA A 700 -0.70 -8.83 -2.31
N LEU A 701 0.16 -9.63 -2.95
CA LEU A 701 1.64 -9.60 -2.85
C LEU A 701 2.34 -8.27 -3.22
N GLY A 702 1.68 -7.36 -3.95
CA GLY A 702 2.31 -6.11 -4.41
C GLY A 702 2.53 -5.09 -3.30
N THR A 703 1.61 -5.02 -2.33
CA THR A 703 1.58 -3.97 -1.29
C THR A 703 2.75 -4.10 -0.31
N SER A 704 3.09 -5.32 0.11
CA SER A 704 4.28 -5.64 0.93
C SER A 704 5.56 -5.31 0.17
N LYS A 705 5.70 -5.88 -1.04
CA LYS A 705 6.88 -5.81 -1.92
C LYS A 705 7.28 -4.40 -2.36
N LEU A 706 6.34 -3.45 -2.39
CA LEU A 706 6.61 -2.06 -2.75
C LEU A 706 6.95 -1.16 -1.55
N ASN A 707 6.47 -1.46 -0.34
CA ASN A 707 6.38 -0.46 0.74
C ASN A 707 6.86 -0.93 2.13
N TYR A 708 6.82 -2.23 2.42
CA TYR A 708 7.10 -2.77 3.76
C TYR A 708 8.35 -3.66 3.81
N LEU A 709 8.75 -4.24 2.66
CA LEU A 709 9.94 -5.08 2.51
C LEU A 709 11.15 -4.24 2.13
N ASP A 710 12.27 -4.34 2.86
CA ASP A 710 13.54 -3.73 2.45
C ASP A 710 14.02 -4.37 1.14
N PRO A 711 14.14 -3.59 0.05
CA PRO A 711 14.52 -4.13 -1.26
C PRO A 711 15.91 -4.78 -1.26
N ARG A 712 16.80 -4.38 -0.35
CA ARG A 712 18.17 -4.93 -0.25
C ARG A 712 18.18 -6.41 0.12
N ILE A 713 17.22 -6.87 0.93
CA ILE A 713 17.02 -8.32 1.22
C ILE A 713 16.78 -9.09 -0.08
N SER A 714 15.95 -8.53 -0.97
CA SER A 714 15.60 -9.15 -2.24
C SER A 714 16.75 -9.07 -3.25
N VAL A 715 17.55 -7.99 -3.23
CA VAL A 715 18.75 -7.84 -4.06
C VAL A 715 19.84 -8.83 -3.61
N ALA A 716 20.11 -8.93 -2.32
CA ALA A 716 21.07 -9.86 -1.75
C ALA A 716 20.75 -11.31 -2.12
N TRP A 717 19.49 -11.72 -1.92
CA TRP A 717 18.99 -13.03 -2.33
C TRP A 717 19.07 -13.25 -3.86
N CYS A 718 18.86 -12.20 -4.67
CA CYS A 718 19.06 -12.30 -6.13
C CYS A 718 20.54 -12.51 -6.51
N LYS A 719 21.47 -11.74 -5.93
CA LYS A 719 22.92 -11.90 -6.15
C LYS A 719 23.36 -13.31 -5.73
N LYS A 720 23.10 -13.69 -4.48
CA LYS A 720 23.49 -14.96 -3.84
C LYS A 720 23.10 -16.23 -4.62
N TRP A 721 21.95 -16.20 -5.29
CA TRP A 721 21.42 -17.35 -6.03
C TRP A 721 21.52 -17.20 -7.56
N GLY A 722 22.23 -16.18 -8.05
CA GLY A 722 22.40 -15.93 -9.49
C GLY A 722 21.08 -15.61 -10.23
N ILE A 723 20.08 -15.09 -9.51
CA ILE A 723 18.75 -14.81 -10.06
C ILE A 723 18.74 -13.39 -10.63
N PRO A 724 18.45 -13.21 -11.94
CA PRO A 724 18.39 -11.88 -12.53
C PRO A 724 17.29 -11.02 -11.87
N VAL A 725 17.65 -9.83 -11.39
CA VAL A 725 16.75 -8.96 -10.59
C VAL A 725 15.47 -8.60 -11.34
N GLU A 726 15.46 -8.60 -12.68
CA GLU A 726 14.25 -8.37 -13.49
C GLU A 726 13.22 -9.50 -13.44
N LYS A 727 13.54 -10.66 -12.86
CA LYS A 727 12.58 -11.73 -12.52
C LYS A 727 11.74 -11.37 -11.30
N ILE A 728 12.33 -10.65 -10.34
CA ILE A 728 11.67 -10.23 -9.09
C ILE A 728 11.06 -8.84 -9.23
N TYR A 729 11.78 -7.85 -9.78
CA TYR A 729 11.34 -6.47 -9.89
C TYR A 729 11.12 -6.06 -11.35
N ASN A 730 9.92 -5.54 -11.66
CA ASN A 730 9.60 -4.96 -12.98
C ASN A 730 10.40 -3.67 -13.24
N LYS A 731 10.31 -3.09 -14.45
CA LYS A 731 11.10 -1.90 -14.81
C LYS A 731 10.93 -0.75 -13.79
N THR A 732 9.69 -0.36 -13.49
CA THR A 732 9.38 0.74 -12.56
C THR A 732 9.85 0.44 -11.13
N GLN A 733 9.83 -0.82 -10.72
CA GLN A 733 10.36 -1.26 -9.42
C GLN A 733 11.89 -1.16 -9.37
N ARG A 734 12.61 -1.47 -10.46
CA ARG A 734 14.07 -1.24 -10.56
C ARG A 734 14.46 0.23 -10.76
N GLU A 735 13.51 1.07 -11.17
CA GLU A 735 13.66 2.53 -11.14
C GLU A 735 13.49 3.07 -9.71
N LYS A 736 12.48 2.63 -8.95
CA LYS A 736 12.33 2.97 -7.52
C LYS A 736 13.51 2.49 -6.67
N PHE A 737 13.87 1.22 -6.80
CA PHE A 737 14.88 0.55 -5.96
C PHE A 737 16.29 0.61 -6.56
N ALA A 738 16.59 1.63 -7.37
CA ALA A 738 17.90 1.84 -7.99
C ALA A 738 19.04 1.79 -6.95
N TRP A 739 18.89 2.57 -5.88
CA TRP A 739 19.81 2.65 -4.75
C TRP A 739 20.11 1.28 -4.14
N ALA A 740 19.08 0.47 -3.88
CA ALA A 740 19.21 -0.84 -3.27
C ALA A 740 19.82 -1.90 -4.19
N ILE A 741 19.66 -1.77 -5.51
CA ILE A 741 20.24 -2.68 -6.52
C ILE A 741 21.75 -2.40 -6.69
N ASP A 742 22.14 -1.14 -6.55
CA ASP A 742 23.52 -0.68 -6.66
C ASP A 742 24.33 -0.94 -5.37
N MET A 743 23.80 -0.54 -4.20
CA MET A 743 24.56 -0.48 -2.94
C MET A 743 24.63 -1.76 -2.08
N ALA A 744 23.92 -2.84 -2.43
CA ALA A 744 23.74 -3.99 -1.53
C ALA A 744 24.20 -5.30 -2.15
N ASP A 745 25.06 -6.03 -1.43
CA ASP A 745 25.68 -7.29 -1.84
C ASP A 745 24.97 -8.54 -1.27
N GLU A 746 25.47 -9.73 -1.63
CA GLU A 746 24.83 -11.02 -1.34
C GLU A 746 24.88 -11.47 0.13
N ASP A 747 25.68 -10.77 0.93
CA ASP A 747 25.89 -10.94 2.37
C ASP A 747 24.98 -10.02 3.22
N TYR A 748 24.28 -9.06 2.61
CA TYR A 748 23.45 -8.09 3.32
C TYR A 748 22.40 -8.75 4.22
N GLU A 749 22.51 -8.52 5.53
CA GLU A 749 21.44 -8.75 6.50
C GLU A 749 20.78 -7.42 6.92
N PHE A 750 19.43 -7.43 6.96
CA PHE A 750 18.60 -6.33 7.45
C PHE A 750 18.70 -6.22 8.97
#